data_AF-Q7VCX6-F1
#
_entry.id   AF-Q7VCX6-F1
#
_cell.length_a   1.000
_cell.length_b   1.000
_cell.length_c   1.000
_cell.angle_alpha   90.00
_cell.angle_beta   90.00
_cell.angle_gamma   90.00
#
_symmetry.space_group_name_H-M   'P 1'
#
loop_
_entity.id
_entity.type
_entity.pdbx_description
1 polymer ?
#
loop_
_entity_poly.entity_id
_entity_poly.type
_entity_poly.pdbx_seq_one_letter_code
_entity_poly.pdbx_strand_id
1 'polypeptide(L)'
;MAKAFSSEIKFAAQLVSNDIKFFILQSNLKNKSRILFQLIEKKGYWGEIFKPIFTYWGESKEFDEIKDVLKNTYEDKNSETYDIKGILKKMLTSYSENTIEEDKRRELESKIKHNLNELKIINFVDGNEEESSISKLSLASAQKLSIKVRNTETLTSNELRLVKILLTEAPLIFGYWGPFKCLMKFLDPKLMPVEFGKALGRLAKMKGFSSADIFNSNQYLEEFSNCEDISWMNYFMPVPSKLTCQYMSRRMRRLLSSIGNKEPDIYTTIAENILIEWDSSIQSNSYIPAYILAGSDSILDAKSRYIKIPFIQESRKESYPELWNNNLDKIYSILESIRFSSEVFTFCIQVLLENGQQIPELNEAHLKLALLSSDQKVIKIVLPYIHKYPGTWNKIPSNIWNEFLLNSDLNLFPGIAQIINNSKHEFYTLGSELREIINSNANNDNTLSQLDYKRLGEISQLYLLNYCNKYQWDKANETKDIISQSIELSSLYFNFNNSESQWKRIFKDIDLSVLLYSYISIFKNDSIKEANLSLISKTIFDSVSDDNEELIKLAKVCFENSDESINQLGWEFFKLAANQNYIENQLLDWLKHKDESELLLEQWSKVRLKLVLSFVDRITNLQESISELLTDTAWKFNDDEKTWLISKISELKFVAWNELEQNHLNTLKDVLLSDTDFVKSVGDSLDPEQIKATTPVQQELLIRYINLKPTRIRSDRTFAIGLVAIPNPSIQKIVLSQIINSNEFENCWLTIGELGLPIPLQEVRDFLESISDRNQFTEYVVTCIDSMVSPLRDLGLELLEQENHRIDQNFIAKALVNSDDPKVQARAVKEILTHKWEENSSIASFDRRILITRRKNRRAKEMIKNRLSSNNKIMSNELLTPERKEALLDLAKGSNLRDQEWALKTIALLTCQGVEFNDIQVSNVSPRTD
;
A
#
# COMPACT_ATOMS: atom_id res chain seq x y z
N MET A 1 22.31 14.39 -43.48
CA MET A 1 23.02 14.86 -42.27
C MET A 1 24.34 14.15 -42.00
N ALA A 2 24.42 12.82 -41.80
CA ALA A 2 25.64 12.12 -41.33
C ALA A 2 26.97 12.33 -42.11
N LYS A 3 26.95 12.89 -43.34
CA LYS A 3 28.15 13.25 -44.12
C LYS A 3 28.67 14.69 -43.87
N ALA A 4 27.95 15.52 -43.11
CA ALA A 4 28.34 16.90 -42.78
C ALA A 4 29.31 17.01 -41.59
N PHE A 5 29.52 15.93 -40.84
CA PHE A 5 30.46 15.87 -39.70
C PHE A 5 31.95 15.93 -40.08
N SER A 6 32.27 16.08 -41.37
CA SER A 6 33.64 16.15 -41.88
C SER A 6 33.78 17.11 -43.06
N SER A 7 32.80 18.02 -43.25
CA SER A 7 32.94 19.16 -44.15
C SER A 7 33.60 20.30 -43.39
N GLU A 8 34.58 20.93 -44.03
CA GLU A 8 35.13 22.21 -43.62
C GLU A 8 34.02 23.26 -43.57
N ILE A 9 33.89 23.92 -42.42
CA ILE A 9 33.01 25.04 -42.14
C ILE A 9 33.75 26.30 -42.56
N LYS A 10 33.11 27.19 -43.34
CA LYS A 10 33.67 28.49 -43.72
C LYS A 10 33.30 29.58 -42.72
N PHE A 11 32.04 29.59 -42.28
CA PHE A 11 31.53 30.40 -41.18
C PHE A 11 30.22 29.81 -40.66
N ALA A 12 29.83 30.20 -39.45
CA ALA A 12 28.44 30.06 -38.98
C ALA A 12 28.00 31.29 -38.18
N ALA A 13 26.70 31.57 -38.17
CA ALA A 13 26.11 32.68 -37.42
C ALA A 13 24.77 32.27 -36.79
N GLN A 14 24.46 32.85 -35.63
CA GLN A 14 23.17 32.75 -34.95
C GLN A 14 22.56 34.14 -34.78
N LEU A 15 21.33 34.28 -35.27
CA LEU A 15 20.48 35.45 -35.13
C LEU A 15 19.26 35.12 -34.27
N VAL A 16 18.83 36.04 -33.42
CA VAL A 16 17.72 35.82 -32.46
C VAL A 16 16.80 37.03 -32.40
N SER A 17 15.49 36.76 -32.40
CA SER A 17 14.41 37.67 -31.97
C SER A 17 13.68 37.07 -30.77
N ASN A 18 12.61 37.72 -30.28
CA ASN A 18 11.84 37.24 -29.13
C ASN A 18 11.23 35.83 -29.33
N ASP A 19 10.76 35.53 -30.54
CA ASP A 19 10.02 34.29 -30.84
C ASP A 19 10.82 33.27 -31.68
N ILE A 20 11.90 33.71 -32.33
CA ILE A 20 12.60 32.94 -33.37
C ILE A 20 14.12 32.98 -33.20
N LYS A 21 14.75 31.82 -33.41
CA LYS A 21 16.20 31.68 -33.65
C LYS A 21 16.43 31.32 -35.13
N PHE A 22 17.35 32.02 -35.79
CA PHE A 22 17.76 31.75 -37.16
C PHE A 22 19.26 31.43 -37.22
N PHE A 23 19.61 30.37 -37.93
CA PHE A 23 20.98 29.88 -38.03
C PHE A 23 21.42 29.83 -39.49
N ILE A 24 22.66 30.28 -39.73
CA ILE A 24 23.34 30.27 -41.03
C ILE A 24 24.64 29.48 -40.87
N LEU A 25 24.92 28.54 -41.77
CA LEU A 25 26.16 27.77 -41.79
C LEU A 25 26.63 27.56 -43.23
N GLN A 26 27.82 28.03 -43.60
CA GLN A 26 28.43 27.72 -44.88
C GLN A 26 29.48 26.61 -44.70
N SER A 27 29.42 25.55 -45.53
CA SER A 27 30.36 24.42 -45.44
C SER A 27 30.64 23.73 -46.79
N ASN A 28 31.85 23.18 -46.94
CA ASN A 28 32.30 22.47 -48.14
C ASN A 28 31.89 20.99 -48.10
N LEU A 29 30.75 20.68 -48.72
CA LEU A 29 30.17 19.33 -48.80
C LEU A 29 30.47 18.69 -50.17
N LYS A 30 31.31 17.64 -50.19
CA LYS A 30 31.79 16.96 -51.41
C LYS A 30 32.38 17.93 -52.45
N ASN A 31 33.28 18.81 -52.02
CA ASN A 31 33.92 19.83 -52.87
C ASN A 31 32.93 20.85 -53.50
N LYS A 32 31.68 20.89 -53.03
CA LYS A 32 30.74 21.97 -53.31
C LYS A 32 30.52 22.79 -52.03
N SER A 33 30.79 24.09 -52.11
CA SER A 33 30.43 25.04 -51.06
C SER A 33 28.90 25.15 -51.00
N ARG A 34 28.33 24.85 -49.84
CA ARG A 34 26.88 24.85 -49.58
C ARG A 34 26.57 25.72 -48.38
N ILE A 35 25.36 26.26 -48.35
CA ILE A 35 24.86 27.06 -47.24
C ILE A 35 23.60 26.41 -46.65
N LEU A 36 23.57 26.29 -45.32
CA LEU A 36 22.45 25.83 -44.53
C LEU A 36 21.76 27.03 -43.90
N PHE A 37 20.43 27.03 -43.95
CA PHE A 37 19.57 27.95 -43.24
C PHE A 37 18.58 27.17 -42.39
N GLN A 38 18.42 27.55 -41.13
CA GLN A 38 17.47 26.90 -40.23
C GLN A 38 16.73 27.91 -39.35
N LEU A 39 15.39 27.90 -39.44
CA LEU A 39 14.49 28.73 -38.63
C LEU A 39 13.90 27.85 -37.52
N ILE A 40 14.00 28.29 -36.28
CA ILE A 40 13.52 27.57 -35.10
C ILE A 40 12.62 28.49 -34.28
N GLU A 41 11.38 28.10 -34.06
CA GLU A 41 10.33 28.88 -33.36
C GLU A 41 10.12 28.32 -31.95
N LYS A 42 9.89 29.24 -31.00
CA LYS A 42 9.54 28.95 -29.62
C LYS A 42 8.09 28.44 -29.54
N LYS A 43 7.85 27.20 -29.11
CA LYS A 43 6.50 26.63 -28.98
C LYS A 43 6.18 26.19 -27.55
N GLY A 44 5.16 26.82 -26.96
CA GLY A 44 4.51 26.38 -25.73
C GLY A 44 4.46 27.46 -24.64
N TYR A 45 3.43 27.41 -23.80
CA TYR A 45 3.22 28.32 -22.66
C TYR A 45 4.37 28.30 -21.64
N TRP A 46 5.15 27.23 -21.60
CA TRP A 46 6.27 27.01 -20.66
C TRP A 46 7.66 27.33 -21.26
N GLY A 47 7.72 28.10 -22.34
CA GLY A 47 8.91 28.90 -22.70
C GLY A 47 10.12 28.23 -23.36
N GLU A 48 10.38 26.93 -23.18
CA GLU A 48 11.72 26.38 -23.47
C GLU A 48 11.87 25.51 -24.74
N ILE A 49 10.78 25.03 -25.33
CA ILE A 49 10.86 24.09 -26.48
C ILE A 49 10.92 24.85 -27.82
N PHE A 50 12.13 25.01 -28.33
CA PHE A 50 12.42 25.49 -29.68
C PHE A 50 12.31 24.35 -30.72
N LYS A 51 11.43 24.48 -31.73
CA LYS A 51 11.27 23.47 -32.81
C LYS A 51 11.62 24.05 -34.19
N PRO A 52 12.36 23.31 -35.04
CA PRO A 52 12.67 23.78 -36.39
C PRO A 52 11.40 23.81 -37.25
N ILE A 53 11.06 24.98 -37.79
CA ILE A 53 10.00 25.14 -38.81
C ILE A 53 10.57 24.89 -40.20
N PHE A 54 11.84 25.24 -40.40
CA PHE A 54 12.46 25.36 -41.71
C PHE A 54 13.90 24.84 -41.69
N THR A 55 14.32 24.15 -42.73
CA THR A 55 15.73 23.77 -42.94
C THR A 55 16.01 23.64 -44.43
N TYR A 56 16.91 24.48 -44.97
CA TYR A 56 17.29 24.48 -46.38
C TYR A 56 18.81 24.32 -46.56
N TRP A 57 19.22 23.61 -47.62
CA TRP A 57 20.62 23.47 -48.07
C TRP A 57 20.77 23.91 -49.54
N GLY A 58 21.32 25.10 -49.77
CA GLY A 58 21.57 25.67 -51.11
C GLY A 58 23.02 25.54 -51.59
N GLU A 59 23.30 25.86 -52.86
CA GLU A 59 24.67 26.09 -53.36
C GLU A 59 25.11 27.52 -53.00
N SER A 60 26.37 27.72 -52.58
CA SER A 60 26.75 29.01 -51.97
C SER A 60 27.23 30.11 -52.93
N LYS A 61 27.23 29.88 -54.26
CA LYS A 61 27.83 30.82 -55.23
C LYS A 61 27.15 32.20 -55.25
N GLU A 62 25.94 32.30 -54.72
CA GLU A 62 25.15 33.53 -54.61
C GLU A 62 25.40 34.30 -53.29
N PHE A 63 26.26 33.76 -52.42
CA PHE A 63 26.24 34.09 -50.98
C PHE A 63 27.63 34.25 -50.32
N ASP A 64 28.72 34.34 -51.09
CA ASP A 64 30.05 34.52 -50.48
C ASP A 64 30.24 35.93 -49.85
N GLU A 65 29.58 36.98 -50.36
CA GLU A 65 29.56 38.36 -49.77
C GLU A 65 28.98 38.41 -48.33
N ILE A 66 28.25 37.37 -47.94
CA ILE A 66 27.42 37.37 -46.72
C ILE A 66 28.24 37.12 -45.47
N LYS A 67 29.37 36.40 -45.61
CA LYS A 67 30.30 36.21 -44.52
C LYS A 67 30.73 37.57 -43.94
N ASP A 68 31.19 38.46 -44.82
CA ASP A 68 31.75 39.76 -44.42
C ASP A 68 30.67 40.66 -43.81
N VAL A 69 29.45 40.67 -44.39
CA VAL A 69 28.32 41.41 -43.82
C VAL A 69 27.94 40.92 -42.42
N LEU A 70 27.87 39.60 -42.21
CA LEU A 70 27.55 39.03 -40.90
C LEU A 70 28.68 39.23 -39.87
N LYS A 71 29.95 39.10 -40.28
CA LYS A 71 31.12 39.35 -39.44
C LYS A 71 31.15 40.81 -38.99
N ASN A 72 31.09 41.75 -39.93
CA ASN A 72 31.10 43.18 -39.63
C ASN A 72 29.93 43.57 -38.71
N THR A 73 28.73 43.02 -38.92
CA THR A 73 27.59 43.31 -38.02
C THR A 73 27.74 42.71 -36.62
N TYR A 74 28.46 41.59 -36.47
CA TYR A 74 28.75 41.01 -35.15
C TYR A 74 29.82 41.80 -34.38
N GLU A 75 30.82 42.33 -35.10
CA GLU A 75 31.90 43.13 -34.54
C GLU A 75 31.46 44.57 -34.24
N ASP A 76 30.78 45.26 -35.17
CA ASP A 76 30.21 46.59 -34.98
C ASP A 76 28.86 46.54 -34.25
N LYS A 77 28.92 46.39 -32.92
CA LYS A 77 27.77 46.35 -31.99
C LYS A 77 26.83 47.59 -32.02
N ASN A 78 27.14 48.61 -32.83
CA ASN A 78 26.44 49.89 -32.91
C ASN A 78 25.97 50.29 -34.32
N SER A 79 26.11 49.45 -35.37
CA SER A 79 25.68 49.85 -36.73
C SER A 79 24.29 49.32 -37.10
N GLU A 80 23.35 50.23 -37.42
CA GLU A 80 22.01 49.87 -37.96
C GLU A 80 22.05 49.55 -39.48
N THR A 81 23.24 49.47 -40.08
CA THR A 81 23.46 49.72 -41.51
C THR A 81 24.13 48.57 -42.26
N TYR A 82 23.72 47.34 -41.98
CA TYR A 82 24.01 46.19 -42.84
C TYR A 82 22.71 45.48 -43.25
N ASP A 83 22.54 45.25 -44.56
CA ASP A 83 21.28 44.75 -45.14
C ASP A 83 21.09 43.23 -44.97
N ILE A 84 21.16 42.77 -43.71
CA ILE A 84 20.78 41.41 -43.30
C ILE A 84 19.35 41.10 -43.76
N LYS A 85 18.47 42.10 -43.79
CA LYS A 85 17.07 41.96 -44.24
C LYS A 85 16.98 41.60 -45.72
N GLY A 86 17.68 42.32 -46.59
CA GLY A 86 17.76 42.02 -48.02
C GLY A 86 18.49 40.71 -48.33
N ILE A 87 19.53 40.38 -47.55
CA ILE A 87 20.20 39.07 -47.58
C ILE A 87 19.21 37.94 -47.27
N LEU A 88 18.53 37.98 -46.13
CA LEU A 88 17.57 36.95 -45.71
C LEU A 88 16.40 36.87 -46.69
N LYS A 89 15.95 38.00 -47.23
CA LYS A 89 14.92 38.06 -48.27
C LYS A 89 15.37 37.37 -49.56
N LYS A 90 16.56 37.67 -50.08
CA LYS A 90 17.15 37.00 -51.27
C LYS A 90 17.23 35.48 -51.07
N MET A 91 17.69 35.03 -49.90
CA MET A 91 17.76 33.59 -49.55
C MET A 91 16.40 32.91 -49.57
N LEU A 92 15.39 33.55 -48.96
CA LEU A 92 14.02 33.03 -48.91
C LEU A 92 13.38 33.00 -50.30
N THR A 93 13.64 34.01 -51.15
CA THR A 93 13.18 34.01 -52.54
C THR A 93 13.81 32.85 -53.33
N SER A 94 15.14 32.68 -53.30
CA SER A 94 15.87 31.59 -53.96
C SER A 94 15.40 30.20 -53.49
N TYR A 95 15.03 30.04 -52.21
CA TYR A 95 14.41 28.80 -51.71
C TYR A 95 12.96 28.60 -52.20
N SER A 96 12.17 29.68 -52.21
CA SER A 96 10.74 29.65 -52.50
C SER A 96 10.40 29.24 -53.93
N GLU A 97 11.33 29.44 -54.87
CA GLU A 97 11.19 29.07 -56.28
C GLU A 97 11.33 27.56 -56.51
N ASN A 98 11.80 26.80 -55.51
CA ASN A 98 12.27 25.42 -55.71
C ASN A 98 11.56 24.33 -54.88
N THR A 99 10.85 24.64 -53.78
CA THR A 99 10.62 23.58 -52.75
C THR A 99 9.39 23.64 -51.80
N ILE A 100 8.42 24.56 -51.92
CA ILE A 100 7.27 24.61 -50.98
C ILE A 100 5.91 24.78 -51.68
N GLU A 101 4.87 24.15 -51.11
CA GLU A 101 3.45 24.53 -51.30
C GLU A 101 3.22 26.00 -50.93
N GLU A 102 2.38 26.69 -51.71
CA GLU A 102 2.24 28.15 -51.67
C GLU A 102 1.72 28.69 -50.32
N ASP A 103 0.86 27.95 -49.62
CA ASP A 103 0.31 28.38 -48.33
C ASP A 103 1.35 28.36 -47.20
N LYS A 104 2.19 27.31 -47.14
CA LYS A 104 3.32 27.21 -46.19
C LYS A 104 4.37 28.29 -46.45
N ARG A 105 4.57 28.66 -47.72
CA ARG A 105 5.41 29.81 -48.11
C ARG A 105 4.86 31.10 -47.53
N ARG A 106 3.56 31.39 -47.68
CA ARG A 106 2.92 32.61 -47.15
C ARG A 106 2.96 32.69 -45.62
N GLU A 107 2.76 31.56 -44.92
CA GLU A 107 2.90 31.51 -43.45
C GLU A 107 4.34 31.85 -43.02
N LEU A 108 5.33 31.23 -43.66
CA LEU A 108 6.75 31.43 -43.35
C LEU A 108 7.19 32.87 -43.67
N GLU A 109 6.83 33.40 -44.83
CA GLU A 109 7.11 34.79 -45.21
C GLU A 109 6.49 35.79 -44.22
N SER A 110 5.27 35.53 -43.73
CA SER A 110 4.61 36.36 -42.72
C SER A 110 5.34 36.34 -41.38
N LYS A 111 5.65 35.15 -40.85
CA LYS A 111 6.37 34.98 -39.57
C LYS A 111 7.76 35.60 -39.59
N ILE A 112 8.50 35.41 -40.68
CA ILE A 112 9.82 36.00 -40.85
C ILE A 112 9.71 37.51 -41.01
N LYS A 113 8.76 38.03 -41.80
CA LYS A 113 8.57 39.48 -41.98
C LYS A 113 8.21 40.21 -40.68
N HIS A 114 7.48 39.56 -39.77
CA HIS A 114 7.21 40.09 -38.42
C HIS A 114 8.50 40.18 -37.58
N ASN A 115 9.32 39.12 -37.59
CA ASN A 115 10.52 39.00 -36.75
C ASN A 115 11.79 39.67 -37.33
N LEU A 116 11.85 39.93 -38.64
CA LEU A 116 13.02 40.48 -39.36
C LEU A 116 13.52 41.82 -38.83
N ASN A 117 12.67 42.58 -38.14
CA ASN A 117 13.06 43.86 -37.53
C ASN A 117 13.71 43.72 -36.15
N GLU A 118 13.60 42.55 -35.51
CA GLU A 118 14.09 42.29 -34.15
C GLU A 118 15.32 41.36 -34.12
N LEU A 119 15.71 40.76 -35.25
CA LEU A 119 16.84 39.84 -35.33
C LEU A 119 18.16 40.55 -35.02
N LYS A 120 18.84 40.09 -33.96
CA LYS A 120 20.21 40.48 -33.61
C LYS A 120 21.15 39.29 -33.79
N ILE A 121 22.34 39.50 -34.36
CA ILE A 121 23.39 38.48 -34.33
C ILE A 121 23.90 38.37 -32.90
N ILE A 122 23.87 37.17 -32.30
CA ILE A 122 24.37 36.94 -30.95
C ILE A 122 25.63 36.08 -30.91
N ASN A 123 25.85 35.23 -31.92
CA ASN A 123 27.05 34.43 -32.08
C ASN A 123 27.48 34.40 -33.55
N PHE A 124 28.79 34.45 -33.78
CA PHE A 124 29.43 34.26 -35.08
C PHE A 124 30.72 33.47 -34.87
N VAL A 125 31.07 32.59 -35.82
CA VAL A 125 32.35 31.88 -35.86
C VAL A 125 32.91 31.89 -37.27
N ASP A 126 34.19 32.24 -37.39
CA ASP A 126 34.93 32.13 -38.64
C ASP A 126 35.64 30.78 -38.71
N GLY A 127 35.38 30.02 -39.78
CA GLY A 127 36.03 28.72 -40.00
C GLY A 127 37.38 28.82 -40.72
N ASN A 128 37.75 30.02 -41.20
CA ASN A 128 38.96 30.25 -41.99
C ASN A 128 39.96 31.18 -41.29
N GLU A 129 39.50 32.04 -40.38
CA GLU A 129 40.33 33.03 -39.69
C GLU A 129 40.68 32.56 -38.26
N GLU A 130 41.95 32.65 -37.89
CA GLU A 130 42.40 32.28 -36.54
C GLU A 130 42.16 33.44 -35.56
N GLU A 131 41.55 33.16 -34.40
CA GLU A 131 41.46 34.15 -33.32
C GLU A 131 42.88 34.65 -32.96
N SER A 132 43.02 35.95 -32.72
CA SER A 132 44.32 36.58 -32.42
C SER A 132 44.99 36.07 -31.14
N SER A 133 44.26 35.39 -30.26
CA SER A 133 44.80 34.72 -29.08
C SER A 133 45.41 33.36 -29.44
N ILE A 134 46.73 33.32 -29.63
CA ILE A 134 47.54 32.13 -29.95
C ILE A 134 47.33 30.97 -28.93
N SER A 135 46.81 31.26 -27.74
CA SER A 135 46.53 30.31 -26.65
C SER A 135 45.23 29.51 -26.78
N LYS A 136 44.26 29.97 -27.59
CA LYS A 136 42.90 29.40 -27.63
C LYS A 136 42.66 28.61 -28.91
N LEU A 137 41.99 27.47 -28.81
CA LEU A 137 41.68 26.61 -29.96
C LEU A 137 40.43 27.13 -30.69
N SER A 138 40.61 27.94 -31.74
CA SER A 138 39.50 28.31 -32.64
C SER A 138 39.06 27.17 -33.56
N LEU A 139 37.85 27.26 -34.11
CA LEU A 139 37.36 26.34 -35.14
C LEU A 139 38.32 26.30 -36.34
N ALA A 140 38.75 27.46 -36.85
CA ALA A 140 39.70 27.55 -37.97
C ALA A 140 41.00 26.80 -37.69
N SER A 141 41.60 27.01 -36.51
CA SER A 141 42.85 26.34 -36.12
C SER A 141 42.67 24.81 -36.04
N ALA A 142 41.55 24.33 -35.49
CA ALA A 142 41.24 22.90 -35.44
C ALA A 142 41.06 22.30 -36.84
N GLN A 143 40.41 23.01 -37.77
CA GLN A 143 40.25 22.56 -39.16
C GLN A 143 41.60 22.46 -39.89
N LYS A 144 42.45 23.49 -39.75
CA LYS A 144 43.81 23.55 -40.32
C LYS A 144 44.70 22.41 -39.80
N LEU A 145 44.70 22.17 -38.49
CA LEU A 145 45.37 21.02 -37.87
C LEU A 145 44.87 19.69 -38.46
N SER A 146 43.56 19.55 -38.66
CA SER A 146 42.97 18.33 -39.21
C SER A 146 43.41 18.04 -40.66
N ILE A 147 43.72 19.08 -41.44
CA ILE A 147 44.24 18.97 -42.80
C ILE A 147 45.72 18.58 -42.74
N LYS A 148 46.55 19.32 -42.00
CA LYS A 148 47.97 19.03 -41.83
C LYS A 148 48.24 17.59 -41.36
N VAL A 149 47.54 17.16 -40.30
CA VAL A 149 47.69 15.80 -39.75
C VAL A 149 47.22 14.74 -40.74
N ARG A 150 46.19 15.00 -41.56
CA ARG A 150 45.75 14.08 -42.63
C ARG A 150 46.78 13.97 -43.76
N ASN A 151 47.46 15.07 -44.08
CA ASN A 151 48.51 15.16 -45.08
C ASN A 151 49.88 14.68 -44.56
N THR A 152 49.96 14.25 -43.28
CA THR A 152 51.22 13.88 -42.60
C THR A 152 52.28 14.99 -42.59
N GLU A 153 51.84 16.25 -42.58
CA GLU A 153 52.72 17.42 -42.48
C GLU A 153 53.32 17.56 -41.07
N THR A 154 54.51 18.15 -40.97
CA THR A 154 55.16 18.42 -39.68
C THR A 154 54.42 19.52 -38.91
N LEU A 155 54.24 19.30 -37.61
CA LEU A 155 53.58 20.21 -36.69
C LEU A 155 54.59 21.09 -35.96
N THR A 156 54.32 22.39 -35.88
CA THR A 156 55.08 23.33 -35.06
C THR A 156 54.76 23.18 -33.57
N SER A 157 55.59 23.72 -32.68
CA SER A 157 55.36 23.69 -31.22
C SER A 157 54.02 24.32 -30.80
N ASN A 158 53.58 25.38 -31.47
CA ASN A 158 52.27 25.99 -31.23
C ASN A 158 51.14 25.06 -31.69
N GLU A 159 51.29 24.41 -32.85
CA GLU A 159 50.32 23.43 -33.35
C GLU A 159 50.22 22.20 -32.45
N LEU A 160 51.33 21.72 -31.88
CA LEU A 160 51.31 20.65 -30.88
C LEU A 160 50.58 21.06 -29.59
N ARG A 161 50.68 22.32 -29.15
CA ARG A 161 49.88 22.84 -28.03
C ARG A 161 48.38 22.84 -28.36
N LEU A 162 48.00 23.23 -29.57
CA LEU A 162 46.60 23.19 -30.01
C LEU A 162 46.08 21.75 -30.21
N VAL A 163 46.94 20.82 -30.68
CA VAL A 163 46.64 19.38 -30.71
C VAL A 163 46.37 18.84 -29.31
N LYS A 164 47.16 19.23 -28.31
CA LYS A 164 46.89 18.89 -26.90
C LYS A 164 45.49 19.32 -26.49
N ILE A 165 45.16 20.62 -26.62
CA ILE A 165 43.83 21.15 -26.27
C ILE A 165 42.72 20.39 -27.02
N LEU A 166 42.89 20.11 -28.32
CA LEU A 166 41.91 19.36 -29.12
C LEU A 166 41.73 17.91 -28.64
N LEU A 167 42.78 17.25 -28.14
CA LEU A 167 42.74 15.88 -27.62
C LEU A 167 42.22 15.80 -26.18
N THR A 168 42.61 16.72 -25.29
CA THR A 168 42.33 16.65 -23.84
C THR A 168 41.13 17.48 -23.40
N GLU A 169 40.83 18.60 -24.05
CA GLU A 169 39.89 19.60 -23.52
C GLU A 169 38.72 19.88 -24.46
N ALA A 170 38.96 20.03 -25.77
CA ALA A 170 37.96 20.51 -26.70
C ALA A 170 36.68 19.64 -26.75
N PRO A 171 35.48 20.25 -26.74
CA PRO A 171 34.23 19.50 -26.62
C PRO A 171 33.98 18.63 -27.87
N LEU A 172 33.48 17.40 -27.66
CA LEU A 172 33.24 16.41 -28.73
C LEU A 172 31.93 16.68 -29.51
N ILE A 173 31.75 17.92 -29.92
CA ILE A 173 30.53 18.48 -30.54
C ILE A 173 30.71 18.73 -32.05
N PHE A 174 29.68 19.26 -32.72
CA PHE A 174 29.81 19.69 -34.11
C PHE A 174 30.89 20.80 -34.24
N GLY A 175 31.58 20.87 -35.38
CA GLY A 175 32.84 21.62 -35.50
C GLY A 175 34.04 20.75 -35.08
N TYR A 176 34.38 20.70 -33.78
CA TYR A 176 35.58 20.01 -33.28
C TYR A 176 35.61 18.49 -33.48
N TRP A 177 34.47 17.80 -33.55
CA TRP A 177 34.44 16.35 -33.76
C TRP A 177 35.14 15.90 -35.06
N GLY A 178 35.05 16.71 -36.13
CA GLY A 178 35.70 16.42 -37.41
C GLY A 178 37.23 16.38 -37.28
N PRO A 179 37.85 17.48 -36.80
CA PRO A 179 39.25 17.54 -36.41
C PRO A 179 39.69 16.46 -35.43
N PHE A 180 39.02 16.30 -34.28
CA PHE A 180 39.32 15.27 -33.28
C PHE A 180 39.39 13.87 -33.93
N LYS A 181 38.35 13.50 -34.69
CA LYS A 181 38.29 12.24 -35.44
C LYS A 181 39.37 12.10 -36.51
N CYS A 182 39.91 13.20 -37.02
CA CYS A 182 41.03 13.20 -37.95
C CYS A 182 42.34 12.87 -37.22
N LEU A 183 42.62 13.57 -36.11
CA LEU A 183 43.76 13.31 -35.23
C LEU A 183 43.76 11.84 -34.77
N MET A 184 42.65 11.35 -34.21
CA MET A 184 42.52 9.94 -33.78
C MET A 184 42.73 8.91 -34.90
N LYS A 185 42.75 9.30 -36.18
CA LYS A 185 42.96 8.39 -37.32
C LYS A 185 44.35 8.44 -37.93
N PHE A 186 45.03 9.57 -37.84
CA PHE A 186 46.19 9.91 -38.67
C PHE A 186 47.37 10.53 -37.88
N LEU A 187 47.15 11.03 -36.65
CA LEU A 187 48.23 11.43 -35.77
C LEU A 187 49.00 10.18 -35.33
N ASP A 188 50.34 10.22 -35.38
CA ASP A 188 51.18 9.18 -34.81
C ASP A 188 51.09 9.26 -33.26
N PRO A 189 50.58 8.21 -32.57
CA PRO A 189 50.44 8.22 -31.12
C PRO A 189 51.77 8.40 -30.37
N LYS A 190 52.92 8.10 -31.00
CA LYS A 190 54.25 8.34 -30.40
C LYS A 190 54.52 9.80 -30.07
N LEU A 191 53.93 10.73 -30.82
CA LEU A 191 54.20 12.16 -30.66
C LEU A 191 53.64 12.70 -29.35
N MET A 192 52.49 12.18 -28.91
CA MET A 192 51.73 12.67 -27.75
C MET A 192 50.97 11.52 -27.07
N PRO A 193 51.65 10.49 -26.52
CA PRO A 193 50.99 9.26 -26.05
C PRO A 193 50.07 9.50 -24.85
N VAL A 194 50.41 10.45 -23.98
CA VAL A 194 49.60 10.88 -22.82
C VAL A 194 48.28 11.50 -23.30
N GLU A 195 48.36 12.53 -24.15
CA GLU A 195 47.19 13.22 -24.70
C GLU A 195 46.33 12.29 -25.59
N PHE A 196 46.96 11.37 -26.33
CA PHE A 196 46.25 10.37 -27.13
C PHE A 196 45.51 9.36 -26.24
N GLY A 197 46.11 8.94 -25.12
CA GLY A 197 45.46 8.11 -24.11
C GLY A 197 44.24 8.81 -23.49
N LYS A 198 44.38 10.07 -23.08
CA LYS A 198 43.26 10.89 -22.58
C LYS A 198 42.15 11.04 -23.63
N ALA A 199 42.48 11.36 -24.87
CA ALA A 199 41.49 11.43 -25.96
C ALA A 199 40.71 10.11 -26.14
N LEU A 200 41.36 8.96 -25.95
CA LEU A 200 40.71 7.65 -25.97
C LEU A 200 39.84 7.38 -24.73
N GLY A 201 40.26 7.81 -23.53
CA GLY A 201 39.44 7.77 -22.32
C GLY A 201 38.15 8.60 -22.46
N ARG A 202 38.28 9.86 -22.91
CA ARG A 202 37.15 10.77 -23.23
C ARG A 202 36.19 10.13 -24.24
N LEU A 203 36.73 9.54 -25.32
CA LEU A 203 35.94 8.83 -26.34
C LEU A 203 35.25 7.57 -25.78
N ALA A 204 35.85 6.88 -24.81
CA ALA A 204 35.25 5.70 -24.15
C ALA A 204 34.14 6.08 -23.17
N LYS A 205 34.29 7.21 -22.46
CA LYS A 205 33.32 7.76 -21.49
C LYS A 205 32.05 8.31 -22.17
N MET A 206 32.14 8.64 -23.46
CA MET A 206 31.06 9.27 -24.23
C MET A 206 29.83 8.37 -24.41
N LYS A 207 28.89 8.47 -23.47
CA LYS A 207 27.51 7.97 -23.57
C LYS A 207 26.76 8.79 -24.64
N GLY A 208 27.00 8.47 -25.92
CA GLY A 208 26.60 9.31 -27.06
C GLY A 208 25.17 9.84 -26.96
N PHE A 209 25.07 11.18 -26.93
CA PHE A 209 23.88 11.95 -26.60
C PHE A 209 22.61 11.51 -27.35
N SER A 210 21.50 11.42 -26.63
CA SER A 210 20.18 11.56 -27.23
C SER A 210 19.93 13.03 -27.61
N SER A 211 18.96 13.28 -28.48
CA SER A 211 18.54 14.65 -28.80
C SER A 211 17.91 15.39 -27.62
N ALA A 212 17.56 14.71 -26.52
CA ALA A 212 17.04 15.33 -25.30
C ALA A 212 18.17 15.80 -24.38
N ASP A 213 19.27 15.03 -24.27
CA ASP A 213 20.42 15.37 -23.41
C ASP A 213 21.09 16.70 -23.82
N ILE A 214 20.94 17.10 -25.09
CA ILE A 214 21.45 18.37 -25.64
C ILE A 214 20.77 19.58 -24.99
N PHE A 215 19.51 19.48 -24.56
CA PHE A 215 18.77 20.64 -24.03
C PHE A 215 19.11 20.96 -22.58
N ASN A 216 19.56 19.98 -21.79
CA ASN A 216 19.95 20.18 -20.38
C ASN A 216 21.44 20.53 -20.19
N SER A 217 22.23 20.63 -21.26
CA SER A 217 23.69 20.69 -21.17
C SER A 217 24.30 22.08 -20.94
N ASN A 218 23.52 23.11 -20.60
CA ASN A 218 24.03 24.46 -20.27
C ASN A 218 25.02 24.46 -19.08
N GLN A 219 25.05 23.39 -18.28
CA GLN A 219 25.94 23.22 -17.13
C GLN A 219 27.41 22.93 -17.51
N TYR A 220 27.72 22.66 -18.79
CA TYR A 220 29.08 22.36 -19.27
C TYR A 220 29.85 23.58 -19.83
N LEU A 221 29.27 24.79 -19.82
CA LEU A 221 29.87 25.95 -20.49
C LEU A 221 31.08 26.55 -19.75
N GLU A 222 31.19 26.34 -18.43
CA GLU A 222 32.31 26.88 -17.63
C GLU A 222 33.63 26.07 -17.80
N GLU A 223 33.57 24.86 -18.35
CA GLU A 223 34.73 23.94 -18.42
C GLU A 223 35.67 24.16 -19.62
N PHE A 224 35.27 24.94 -20.64
CA PHE A 224 35.96 25.01 -21.95
C PHE A 224 36.71 26.33 -22.23
N SER A 225 37.29 26.97 -21.21
CA SER A 225 37.97 28.28 -21.33
C SER A 225 39.07 28.38 -22.41
N ASN A 226 39.69 27.25 -22.79
CA ASN A 226 40.75 27.18 -23.79
C ASN A 226 40.25 26.94 -25.23
N CYS A 227 38.93 26.88 -25.46
CA CYS A 227 38.32 26.69 -26.77
C CYS A 227 37.39 27.85 -27.16
N GLU A 228 37.17 28.04 -28.45
CA GLU A 228 36.12 28.92 -28.98
C GLU A 228 34.73 28.31 -28.70
N ASP A 229 33.80 29.13 -28.19
CA ASP A 229 32.46 28.65 -27.90
C ASP A 229 31.64 28.48 -29.19
N ILE A 230 31.62 27.24 -29.67
CA ILE A 230 30.78 26.77 -30.76
C ILE A 230 29.64 25.87 -30.27
N SER A 231 29.37 25.83 -28.95
CA SER A 231 28.34 24.96 -28.34
C SER A 231 26.94 25.22 -28.91
N TRP A 232 26.64 26.48 -29.21
CA TRP A 232 25.39 26.94 -29.83
C TRP A 232 25.14 26.34 -31.23
N MET A 233 26.17 25.80 -31.90
CA MET A 233 26.00 25.09 -33.17
C MET A 233 25.22 23.77 -33.03
N ASN A 234 25.18 23.21 -31.80
CA ASN A 234 24.41 22.00 -31.50
C ASN A 234 22.88 22.19 -31.60
N TYR A 235 22.38 23.43 -31.59
CA TYR A 235 20.94 23.71 -31.76
C TYR A 235 20.39 23.35 -33.15
N PHE A 236 21.25 23.26 -34.16
CA PHE A 236 20.83 23.05 -35.55
C PHE A 236 21.63 21.96 -36.27
N MET A 237 22.88 21.69 -35.88
CA MET A 237 23.63 20.52 -36.33
C MET A 237 23.74 19.48 -35.21
N PRO A 238 23.37 18.21 -35.44
CA PRO A 238 23.44 17.19 -34.39
C PRO A 238 24.89 16.94 -33.96
N VAL A 239 25.08 16.58 -32.70
CA VAL A 239 26.31 16.00 -32.15
C VAL A 239 26.59 14.60 -32.74
N PRO A 240 27.84 14.08 -32.69
CA PRO A 240 28.17 12.75 -33.21
C PRO A 240 27.31 11.65 -32.56
N SER A 241 26.58 10.91 -33.39
CA SER A 241 25.68 9.86 -32.90
C SER A 241 26.42 8.75 -32.15
N LYS A 242 25.73 8.09 -31.20
CA LYS A 242 26.22 6.92 -30.45
C LYS A 242 26.88 5.86 -31.35
N LEU A 243 26.29 5.56 -32.50
CA LEU A 243 26.84 4.64 -33.51
C LEU A 243 28.18 5.12 -34.10
N THR A 244 28.35 6.44 -34.31
CA THR A 244 29.58 7.03 -34.83
C THR A 244 30.71 6.97 -33.80
N CYS A 245 30.39 7.22 -32.53
CA CYS A 245 31.33 7.09 -31.42
C CYS A 245 31.75 5.62 -31.24
N GLN A 246 30.79 4.69 -31.16
CA GLN A 246 31.05 3.24 -31.11
C GLN A 246 31.84 2.70 -32.32
N TYR A 247 31.68 3.27 -33.52
CA TYR A 247 32.55 2.96 -34.66
C TYR A 247 33.99 3.41 -34.40
N MET A 248 34.18 4.63 -33.88
CA MET A 248 35.51 5.14 -33.56
C MET A 248 36.17 4.32 -32.46
N SER A 249 35.50 4.03 -31.34
CA SER A 249 36.06 3.23 -30.25
C SER A 249 36.50 1.83 -30.72
N ARG A 250 35.72 1.17 -31.60
CA ARG A 250 36.10 -0.12 -32.22
C ARG A 250 37.24 -0.03 -33.24
N ARG A 251 37.43 1.11 -33.91
CA ARG A 251 38.64 1.37 -34.72
C ARG A 251 39.85 1.57 -33.81
N MET A 252 39.69 2.34 -32.74
CA MET A 252 40.77 2.66 -31.80
C MET A 252 41.24 1.46 -31.01
N ARG A 253 40.34 0.55 -30.57
CA ARG A 253 40.74 -0.74 -29.98
C ARG A 253 41.68 -1.55 -30.88
N ARG A 254 41.41 -1.58 -32.19
CA ARG A 254 42.28 -2.28 -33.17
C ARG A 254 43.62 -1.59 -33.35
N LEU A 255 43.66 -0.26 -33.31
CA LEU A 255 44.90 0.50 -33.31
C LEU A 255 45.70 0.21 -32.03
N LEU A 256 45.08 0.30 -30.86
CA LEU A 256 45.69 0.02 -29.56
C LEU A 256 46.29 -1.40 -29.47
N SER A 257 45.58 -2.40 -30.00
CA SER A 257 46.10 -3.76 -30.16
C SER A 257 47.30 -3.84 -31.12
N SER A 258 47.32 -3.07 -32.21
CA SER A 258 48.50 -2.98 -33.07
C SER A 258 49.68 -2.24 -32.40
N ILE A 259 49.43 -1.33 -31.46
CA ILE A 259 50.48 -0.64 -30.71
C ILE A 259 51.08 -1.60 -29.69
N GLY A 260 50.26 -2.29 -28.88
CA GLY A 260 50.75 -3.25 -27.87
C GLY A 260 51.65 -4.35 -28.43
N ASN A 261 51.37 -4.82 -29.65
CA ASN A 261 52.20 -5.82 -30.34
C ASN A 261 53.52 -5.29 -30.95
N LYS A 262 53.65 -3.97 -31.16
CA LYS A 262 54.81 -3.38 -31.87
C LYS A 262 55.66 -2.48 -30.98
N GLU A 263 55.03 -1.80 -30.03
CA GLU A 263 55.55 -0.65 -29.29
C GLU A 263 55.03 -0.68 -27.84
N PRO A 264 55.51 -1.63 -27.02
CA PRO A 264 54.86 -1.98 -25.75
C PRO A 264 54.90 -0.85 -24.70
N ASP A 265 55.98 -0.09 -24.63
CA ASP A 265 56.13 1.03 -23.68
C ASP A 265 55.11 2.14 -23.96
N ILE A 266 54.89 2.44 -25.24
CA ILE A 266 53.93 3.44 -25.72
C ILE A 266 52.50 2.95 -25.51
N TYR A 267 52.22 1.66 -25.73
CA TYR A 267 50.94 1.06 -25.36
C TYR A 267 50.63 1.28 -23.88
N THR A 268 51.59 1.03 -22.99
CA THR A 268 51.35 1.09 -21.53
C THR A 268 51.06 2.53 -21.07
N THR A 269 51.79 3.52 -21.58
CA THR A 269 51.54 4.95 -21.30
C THR A 269 50.19 5.43 -21.86
N ILE A 270 49.80 4.96 -23.05
CA ILE A 270 48.46 5.24 -23.62
C ILE A 270 47.37 4.58 -22.77
N ALA A 271 47.57 3.32 -22.36
CA ALA A 271 46.59 2.54 -21.60
C ALA A 271 46.36 3.09 -20.18
N GLU A 272 47.43 3.49 -19.46
CA GLU A 272 47.37 4.23 -18.21
C GLU A 272 46.44 5.45 -18.32
N ASN A 273 46.71 6.33 -19.29
CA ASN A 273 45.96 7.57 -19.47
C ASN A 273 44.52 7.32 -19.98
N ILE A 274 44.24 6.20 -20.63
CA ILE A 274 42.86 5.78 -20.94
C ILE A 274 42.10 5.45 -19.66
N LEU A 275 42.68 4.63 -18.77
CA LEU A 275 41.98 4.15 -17.58
C LEU A 275 41.70 5.29 -16.59
N ILE A 276 42.68 6.18 -16.38
CA ILE A 276 42.56 7.37 -15.52
C ILE A 276 41.48 8.33 -16.03
N GLU A 277 41.48 8.67 -17.32
CA GLU A 277 40.54 9.64 -17.90
C GLU A 277 39.11 9.07 -18.05
N TRP A 278 39.00 7.77 -18.28
CA TRP A 278 37.72 7.09 -18.42
C TRP A 278 36.97 6.98 -17.08
N ASP A 279 37.64 6.46 -16.05
CA ASP A 279 37.16 6.18 -14.67
C ASP A 279 35.63 6.12 -14.53
N SER A 280 35.06 4.97 -14.89
CA SER A 280 33.63 4.68 -14.87
C SER A 280 33.38 3.17 -14.84
N SER A 281 32.15 2.72 -14.65
CA SER A 281 31.81 1.30 -14.72
C SER A 281 31.86 0.74 -16.15
N ILE A 282 32.24 -0.52 -16.31
CA ILE A 282 32.22 -1.23 -17.59
C ILE A 282 30.76 -1.36 -18.06
N GLN A 283 30.48 -0.84 -19.25
CA GLN A 283 29.20 -0.97 -19.93
C GLN A 283 29.40 -1.77 -21.22
N SER A 284 28.30 -2.25 -21.82
CA SER A 284 28.32 -3.05 -23.06
C SER A 284 29.03 -2.39 -24.25
N ASN A 285 29.26 -1.07 -24.20
CA ASN A 285 29.99 -0.27 -25.18
C ASN A 285 31.38 0.25 -24.74
N SER A 286 31.89 -0.13 -23.56
CA SER A 286 33.20 0.30 -23.02
C SER A 286 34.40 -0.43 -23.65
N TYR A 287 34.43 -0.57 -24.99
CA TYR A 287 35.34 -1.47 -25.72
C TYR A 287 36.84 -1.30 -25.47
N ILE A 288 37.27 -0.08 -25.13
CA ILE A 288 38.69 0.28 -24.97
C ILE A 288 39.19 -0.15 -23.58
N PRO A 289 38.61 0.33 -22.45
CA PRO A 289 39.02 -0.12 -21.13
C PRO A 289 38.82 -1.62 -20.94
N ALA A 290 37.72 -2.20 -21.41
CA ALA A 290 37.50 -3.65 -21.30
C ALA A 290 38.60 -4.48 -22.02
N TYR A 291 39.10 -3.98 -23.16
CA TYR A 291 40.23 -4.61 -23.87
C TYR A 291 41.55 -4.52 -23.09
N ILE A 292 41.79 -3.40 -22.42
CA ILE A 292 42.96 -3.22 -21.56
C ILE A 292 42.90 -4.20 -20.38
N LEU A 293 41.75 -4.29 -19.71
CA LEU A 293 41.57 -5.09 -18.49
C LEU A 293 41.45 -6.60 -18.73
N ALA A 294 40.90 -7.04 -19.87
CA ALA A 294 40.55 -8.47 -20.08
C ALA A 294 40.68 -8.98 -21.53
N GLY A 295 41.41 -8.25 -22.40
CA GLY A 295 41.80 -8.74 -23.72
C GLY A 295 40.71 -8.75 -24.79
N SER A 296 40.92 -9.48 -25.89
CA SER A 296 40.13 -9.32 -27.12
C SER A 296 38.94 -10.27 -27.29
N ASP A 297 39.07 -11.53 -26.89
CA ASP A 297 38.24 -12.62 -27.45
C ASP A 297 37.24 -13.23 -26.44
N SER A 298 37.60 -13.29 -25.16
CA SER A 298 36.76 -13.87 -24.09
C SER A 298 35.56 -12.99 -23.73
N ILE A 299 35.77 -11.66 -23.71
CA ILE A 299 34.83 -10.67 -23.16
C ILE A 299 33.77 -10.15 -24.14
N LEU A 300 33.84 -10.50 -25.42
CA LEU A 300 32.86 -10.02 -26.41
C LEU A 300 31.67 -10.98 -26.56
N ASP A 301 30.52 -10.42 -26.95
CA ASP A 301 29.36 -11.21 -27.38
C ASP A 301 29.67 -12.02 -28.65
N ALA A 302 28.84 -13.00 -28.97
CA ALA A 302 29.02 -13.88 -30.14
C ALA A 302 29.09 -13.13 -31.49
N LYS A 303 28.68 -11.86 -31.54
CA LYS A 303 28.73 -11.00 -32.74
C LYS A 303 29.94 -10.04 -32.75
N SER A 304 30.78 -10.05 -31.72
CA SER A 304 31.88 -9.07 -31.50
C SER A 304 31.42 -7.61 -31.58
N ARG A 305 30.17 -7.36 -31.18
CA ARG A 305 29.49 -6.06 -31.18
C ARG A 305 29.34 -5.46 -29.81
N TYR A 306 29.37 -6.23 -28.73
CA TYR A 306 29.21 -5.73 -27.36
C TYR A 306 30.14 -6.47 -26.40
N ILE A 307 30.42 -5.86 -25.25
CA ILE A 307 31.04 -6.54 -24.11
C ILE A 307 29.95 -7.36 -23.40
N LYS A 308 30.31 -8.58 -22.96
CA LYS A 308 29.50 -9.41 -22.07
C LYS A 308 29.41 -8.74 -20.69
N ILE A 309 28.19 -8.57 -20.19
CA ILE A 309 27.89 -8.05 -18.85
C ILE A 309 27.15 -9.18 -18.10
N PRO A 310 27.44 -9.46 -16.82
CA PRO A 310 28.46 -8.82 -15.96
C PRO A 310 29.89 -9.03 -16.47
N PHE A 311 30.78 -8.09 -16.14
CA PHE A 311 32.19 -8.14 -16.49
C PHE A 311 32.97 -8.93 -15.43
N ILE A 312 33.37 -10.17 -15.75
CA ILE A 312 33.90 -11.14 -14.77
C ILE A 312 35.44 -11.04 -14.67
N GLN A 313 35.93 -10.46 -13.57
CA GLN A 313 37.34 -10.17 -13.34
C GLN A 313 37.94 -10.90 -12.11
N GLU A 314 37.58 -12.16 -11.91
CA GLU A 314 38.12 -13.04 -10.85
C GLU A 314 39.64 -13.27 -10.92
N SER A 315 40.25 -13.00 -12.07
CA SER A 315 41.69 -13.11 -12.31
C SER A 315 42.12 -12.15 -13.42
N ARG A 316 43.43 -11.88 -13.49
CA ARG A 316 44.06 -11.20 -14.62
C ARG A 316 43.84 -11.95 -15.93
N LYS A 317 43.47 -11.20 -16.96
CA LYS A 317 43.02 -11.66 -18.29
C LYS A 317 43.39 -10.68 -19.41
N GLU A 318 44.15 -9.62 -19.10
CA GLU A 318 44.61 -8.61 -20.05
C GLU A 318 45.48 -9.21 -21.18
N SER A 319 45.56 -8.53 -22.32
CA SER A 319 46.34 -9.02 -23.47
C SER A 319 47.86 -9.07 -23.24
N TYR A 320 48.38 -8.28 -22.30
CA TYR A 320 49.82 -8.05 -22.15
C TYR A 320 50.23 -7.95 -20.66
N PRO A 321 50.05 -9.02 -19.85
CA PRO A 321 50.27 -8.97 -18.40
C PRO A 321 51.71 -8.57 -18.03
N GLU A 322 52.69 -8.99 -18.82
CA GLU A 322 54.10 -8.67 -18.58
C GLU A 322 54.42 -7.17 -18.70
N LEU A 323 53.66 -6.40 -19.48
CA LEU A 323 53.89 -4.96 -19.57
C LEU A 323 53.51 -4.26 -18.27
N TRP A 324 52.43 -4.72 -17.63
CA TRP A 324 51.97 -4.21 -16.34
C TRP A 324 52.87 -4.68 -15.18
N ASN A 325 53.35 -5.93 -15.22
CA ASN A 325 54.34 -6.45 -14.28
C ASN A 325 55.62 -5.60 -14.28
N ASN A 326 56.06 -5.12 -15.46
CA ASN A 326 57.28 -4.33 -15.62
C ASN A 326 57.10 -2.81 -15.46
N ASN A 327 55.86 -2.30 -15.29
CA ASN A 327 55.54 -0.86 -15.18
C ASN A 327 54.65 -0.60 -13.93
N LEU A 328 55.12 -1.04 -12.75
CA LEU A 328 54.36 -0.91 -11.48
C LEU A 328 54.13 0.55 -11.06
N ASP A 329 55.02 1.46 -11.44
CA ASP A 329 54.87 2.92 -11.28
C ASP A 329 53.56 3.43 -11.91
N LYS A 330 53.21 2.94 -13.10
CA LYS A 330 51.95 3.28 -13.78
C LYS A 330 50.74 2.67 -13.09
N ILE A 331 50.87 1.50 -12.47
CA ILE A 331 49.80 0.89 -11.66
C ILE A 331 49.50 1.74 -10.42
N TYR A 332 50.52 2.27 -9.74
CA TYR A 332 50.33 3.22 -8.64
C TYR A 332 49.68 4.53 -9.12
N SER A 333 50.14 5.10 -10.24
CA SER A 333 49.53 6.29 -10.89
C SER A 333 48.03 6.12 -11.18
N ILE A 334 47.63 4.97 -11.73
CA ILE A 334 46.22 4.64 -11.96
C ILE A 334 45.46 4.52 -10.64
N LEU A 335 45.98 3.74 -9.69
CA LEU A 335 45.33 3.47 -8.40
C LEU A 335 45.11 4.76 -7.58
N GLU A 336 46.09 5.66 -7.56
CA GLU A 336 45.97 6.97 -6.90
C GLU A 336 44.93 7.88 -7.55
N SER A 337 44.64 7.71 -8.84
CA SER A 337 43.75 8.59 -9.61
C SER A 337 42.28 8.15 -9.62
N ILE A 338 41.99 6.84 -9.64
CA ILE A 338 40.63 6.31 -9.81
C ILE A 338 39.70 6.53 -8.60
N ARG A 339 38.42 6.83 -8.87
CA ARG A 339 37.37 7.08 -7.88
C ARG A 339 36.05 6.37 -8.21
N PHE A 340 35.84 5.88 -9.43
CA PHE A 340 34.54 5.39 -9.90
C PHE A 340 34.54 3.99 -10.55
N SER A 341 35.65 3.48 -11.09
CA SER A 341 35.73 2.12 -11.68
C SER A 341 36.22 1.08 -10.69
N SER A 342 35.35 0.14 -10.31
CA SER A 342 35.73 -1.02 -9.49
C SER A 342 36.56 -2.03 -10.27
N GLU A 343 36.42 -2.08 -11.59
CA GLU A 343 37.16 -2.99 -12.47
C GLU A 343 38.62 -2.55 -12.61
N VAL A 344 38.88 -1.24 -12.81
CA VAL A 344 40.25 -0.70 -12.81
C VAL A 344 40.89 -0.80 -11.43
N PHE A 345 40.13 -0.59 -10.35
CA PHE A 345 40.61 -0.80 -8.98
C PHE A 345 41.03 -2.26 -8.77
N THR A 346 40.14 -3.20 -9.10
CA THR A 346 40.39 -4.66 -9.03
C THR A 346 41.64 -5.04 -9.81
N PHE A 347 41.81 -4.48 -11.03
CA PHE A 347 42.98 -4.72 -11.87
C PHE A 347 44.27 -4.25 -11.22
N CYS A 348 44.32 -3.02 -10.71
CA CYS A 348 45.52 -2.48 -10.07
C CYS A 348 45.93 -3.32 -8.86
N ILE A 349 44.97 -3.69 -8.00
CA ILE A 349 45.25 -4.54 -6.84
C ILE A 349 45.72 -5.94 -7.27
N GLN A 350 45.11 -6.56 -8.29
CA GLN A 350 45.55 -7.85 -8.82
C GLN A 350 46.99 -7.83 -9.33
N VAL A 351 47.38 -6.81 -10.10
CA VAL A 351 48.76 -6.65 -10.60
C VAL A 351 49.75 -6.49 -9.44
N LEU A 352 49.43 -5.66 -8.44
CA LEU A 352 50.30 -5.46 -7.28
C LEU A 352 50.49 -6.75 -6.46
N LEU A 353 49.41 -7.50 -6.21
CA LEU A 353 49.48 -8.76 -5.45
C LEU A 353 50.33 -9.83 -6.13
N GLU A 354 50.15 -10.03 -7.43
CA GLU A 354 50.90 -11.06 -8.17
C GLU A 354 52.40 -10.71 -8.29
N ASN A 355 52.75 -9.42 -8.27
CA ASN A 355 54.13 -8.96 -8.22
C ASN A 355 54.68 -8.81 -6.78
N GLY A 356 53.98 -9.36 -5.78
CA GLY A 356 54.42 -9.36 -4.38
C GLY A 356 54.54 -7.97 -3.74
N GLN A 357 53.88 -6.95 -4.31
CA GLN A 357 53.98 -5.57 -3.84
C GLN A 357 53.09 -5.32 -2.63
N GLN A 358 53.49 -4.37 -1.79
CA GLN A 358 52.64 -3.86 -0.73
C GLN A 358 51.54 -2.98 -1.33
N ILE A 359 50.29 -3.25 -0.94
CA ILE A 359 49.14 -2.41 -1.31
C ILE A 359 49.24 -1.06 -0.55
N PRO A 360 49.09 0.09 -1.23
CA PRO A 360 49.04 1.40 -0.60
C PRO A 360 47.91 1.55 0.43
N GLU A 361 47.98 2.61 1.24
CA GLU A 361 46.86 2.98 2.11
C GLU A 361 45.64 3.38 1.28
N LEU A 362 44.49 2.74 1.55
CA LEU A 362 43.28 2.88 0.76
C LEU A 362 42.38 3.99 1.31
N ASN A 363 42.06 4.99 0.48
CA ASN A 363 41.17 6.09 0.86
C ASN A 363 39.67 5.70 0.78
N GLU A 364 38.77 6.57 1.27
CA GLU A 364 37.31 6.32 1.26
C GLU A 364 36.72 5.91 -0.11
N ALA A 365 37.24 6.44 -1.23
CA ALA A 365 36.78 6.03 -2.56
C ALA A 365 37.25 4.61 -2.88
N HIS A 366 38.51 4.28 -2.61
CA HIS A 366 39.06 2.94 -2.82
C HIS A 366 38.32 1.86 -2.03
N LEU A 367 37.92 2.15 -0.79
CA LEU A 367 37.11 1.23 0.03
C LEU A 367 35.77 0.91 -0.64
N LYS A 368 35.10 1.91 -1.22
CA LYS A 368 33.82 1.74 -1.95
C LYS A 368 34.02 0.93 -3.23
N LEU A 369 35.08 1.19 -3.99
CA LEU A 369 35.42 0.44 -5.20
C LEU A 369 35.77 -1.03 -4.89
N ALA A 370 36.37 -1.31 -3.73
CA ALA A 370 36.70 -2.66 -3.31
C ALA A 370 35.47 -3.52 -2.97
N LEU A 371 34.43 -2.93 -2.36
CA LEU A 371 33.16 -3.63 -2.11
C LEU A 371 32.45 -4.02 -3.42
N LEU A 372 32.67 -3.26 -4.49
CA LEU A 372 32.17 -3.51 -5.85
C LEU A 372 33.11 -4.41 -6.68
N SER A 373 34.13 -5.02 -6.07
CA SER A 373 35.03 -5.94 -6.76
C SER A 373 34.40 -7.34 -6.88
N SER A 374 34.59 -7.99 -8.03
CA SER A 374 34.26 -9.41 -8.21
C SER A 374 35.38 -10.36 -7.73
N ASP A 375 36.56 -9.85 -7.35
CA ASP A 375 37.67 -10.66 -6.83
C ASP A 375 37.68 -10.71 -5.30
N GLN A 376 37.46 -11.90 -4.76
CA GLN A 376 37.47 -12.15 -3.32
C GLN A 376 38.82 -11.85 -2.65
N LYS A 377 39.95 -11.88 -3.39
CA LYS A 377 41.26 -11.48 -2.87
C LYS A 377 41.29 -9.98 -2.59
N VAL A 378 40.71 -9.17 -3.47
CA VAL A 378 40.62 -7.71 -3.34
C VAL A 378 39.71 -7.35 -2.16
N ILE A 379 38.56 -8.02 -2.03
CA ILE A 379 37.68 -7.88 -0.86
C ILE A 379 38.46 -8.18 0.44
N LYS A 380 39.17 -9.32 0.53
CA LYS A 380 39.94 -9.73 1.72
C LYS A 380 40.96 -8.70 2.19
N ILE A 381 41.55 -7.93 1.28
CA ILE A 381 42.54 -6.88 1.59
C ILE A 381 41.91 -5.66 2.26
N VAL A 382 40.64 -5.40 1.98
CA VAL A 382 39.93 -4.22 2.48
C VAL A 382 39.26 -4.45 3.83
N LEU A 383 38.97 -5.70 4.20
CA LEU A 383 38.36 -6.03 5.50
C LEU A 383 39.15 -5.49 6.72
N PRO A 384 40.50 -5.55 6.75
CA PRO A 384 41.29 -4.94 7.82
C PRO A 384 41.31 -3.40 7.83
N TYR A 385 40.77 -2.72 6.82
CA TYR A 385 40.62 -1.26 6.82
C TYR A 385 39.27 -0.81 7.39
N ILE A 386 38.32 -1.73 7.63
CA ILE A 386 36.99 -1.39 8.14
C ILE A 386 37.08 -0.62 9.48
N HIS A 387 37.82 -1.17 10.45
CA HIS A 387 38.02 -0.54 11.75
C HIS A 387 38.89 0.74 11.75
N LYS A 388 39.50 1.11 10.61
CA LYS A 388 40.39 2.27 10.49
C LYS A 388 39.68 3.55 10.03
N TYR A 389 38.52 3.42 9.38
CA TYR A 389 37.76 4.56 8.83
C TYR A 389 36.35 4.63 9.42
N PRO A 390 36.24 4.97 10.72
CA PRO A 390 34.97 4.99 11.42
C PRO A 390 33.99 5.98 10.79
N GLY A 391 32.79 5.48 10.44
CA GLY A 391 31.71 6.29 9.86
C GLY A 391 31.76 6.48 8.34
N THR A 392 32.76 5.94 7.64
CA THR A 392 32.73 5.85 6.17
C THR A 392 31.66 4.85 5.70
N TRP A 393 31.49 3.74 6.42
CA TRP A 393 30.60 2.62 6.09
C TRP A 393 29.10 3.00 6.11
N ASN A 394 28.69 3.91 7.00
CA ASN A 394 27.34 4.49 7.03
C ASN A 394 27.05 5.43 5.84
N LYS A 395 28.07 5.89 5.10
CA LYS A 395 27.93 6.73 3.89
C LYS A 395 27.96 5.93 2.58
N ILE A 396 28.03 4.60 2.67
CA ILE A 396 28.01 3.73 1.49
C ILE A 396 26.55 3.55 1.06
N PRO A 397 26.19 3.91 -0.19
CA PRO A 397 24.84 3.73 -0.70
C PRO A 397 24.37 2.27 -0.64
N SER A 398 23.09 2.07 -0.32
CA SER A 398 22.40 0.78 -0.26
C SER A 398 22.72 -0.15 -1.44
N ASN A 399 22.71 0.36 -2.67
CA ASN A 399 23.00 -0.45 -3.85
C ASN A 399 24.42 -1.07 -3.86
N ILE A 400 25.41 -0.41 -3.24
CA ILE A 400 26.78 -0.95 -3.12
C ILE A 400 26.81 -2.06 -2.06
N TRP A 401 26.13 -1.86 -0.93
CA TRP A 401 26.01 -2.90 0.09
C TRP A 401 25.30 -4.14 -0.43
N ASN A 402 24.22 -3.96 -1.18
CA ASN A 402 23.50 -5.06 -1.81
C ASN A 402 24.37 -5.80 -2.83
N GLU A 403 25.05 -5.09 -3.73
CA GLU A 403 25.96 -5.73 -4.70
C GLU A 403 27.11 -6.51 -4.00
N PHE A 404 27.65 -5.97 -2.92
CA PHE A 404 28.66 -6.65 -2.10
C PHE A 404 28.11 -7.89 -1.37
N LEU A 405 26.97 -7.77 -0.69
CA LEU A 405 26.32 -8.85 0.07
C LEU A 405 25.83 -9.98 -0.84
N LEU A 406 25.55 -9.70 -2.11
CA LEU A 406 25.17 -10.71 -3.09
C LEU A 406 26.38 -11.44 -3.72
N ASN A 407 27.51 -10.74 -3.95
CA ASN A 407 28.64 -11.27 -4.74
C ASN A 407 29.91 -11.68 -3.94
N SER A 408 30.05 -11.31 -2.66
CA SER A 408 31.24 -11.60 -1.82
C SER A 408 31.31 -13.05 -1.31
N ASP A 409 32.44 -13.50 -0.77
CA ASP A 409 32.55 -14.73 0.01
C ASP A 409 32.13 -14.48 1.47
N LEU A 410 30.94 -14.92 1.86
CA LEU A 410 30.42 -14.67 3.22
C LEU A 410 31.16 -15.44 4.32
N ASN A 411 32.02 -16.41 3.98
CA ASN A 411 32.91 -17.06 4.95
C ASN A 411 33.95 -16.09 5.54
N LEU A 412 34.12 -14.91 4.93
CA LEU A 412 34.94 -13.82 5.46
C LEU A 412 34.22 -13.05 6.57
N PHE A 413 32.89 -13.04 6.57
CA PHE A 413 32.10 -12.17 7.42
C PHE A 413 32.06 -12.52 8.91
N PRO A 414 32.25 -13.77 9.38
CA PRO A 414 32.43 -14.02 10.82
C PRO A 414 33.60 -13.22 11.40
N GLY A 415 34.70 -13.09 10.65
CA GLY A 415 35.83 -12.23 11.02
C GLY A 415 35.50 -10.74 10.93
N ILE A 416 34.77 -10.32 9.89
CA ILE A 416 34.29 -8.94 9.73
C ILE A 416 33.38 -8.55 10.91
N ALA A 417 32.34 -9.33 11.19
CA ALA A 417 31.41 -9.12 12.29
C ALA A 417 32.14 -9.06 13.64
N GLN A 418 33.11 -9.95 13.88
CA GLN A 418 33.90 -9.90 15.11
C GLN A 418 34.79 -8.64 15.22
N ILE A 419 35.34 -8.15 14.12
CA ILE A 419 36.10 -6.89 14.07
C ILE A 419 35.17 -5.68 14.29
N ILE A 420 34.01 -5.66 13.63
CA ILE A 420 33.04 -4.56 13.66
C ILE A 420 32.26 -4.47 14.97
N ASN A 421 31.97 -5.60 15.62
CA ASN A 421 31.35 -5.62 16.96
C ASN A 421 32.18 -4.88 18.02
N ASN A 422 33.48 -4.72 17.78
CA ASN A 422 34.36 -3.95 18.66
C ASN A 422 34.37 -2.44 18.35
N SER A 423 33.86 -1.99 17.19
CA SER A 423 33.71 -0.57 16.82
C SER A 423 32.28 -0.06 17.05
N LYS A 424 32.11 0.67 18.15
CA LYS A 424 30.83 0.94 18.85
C LYS A 424 29.71 1.73 18.09
N HIS A 425 29.89 2.16 16.83
CA HIS A 425 29.02 3.18 16.21
C HIS A 425 28.63 2.99 14.73
N GLU A 426 28.96 1.87 14.08
CA GLU A 426 29.11 1.90 12.62
C GLU A 426 28.10 1.09 11.78
N PHE A 427 27.17 0.36 12.39
CA PHE A 427 26.50 -0.75 11.69
C PHE A 427 24.97 -0.77 11.65
N TYR A 428 24.31 0.38 11.89
CA TYR A 428 22.88 0.54 11.55
C TYR A 428 22.64 0.25 10.06
N THR A 429 23.49 0.77 9.18
CA THR A 429 23.33 0.61 7.73
C THR A 429 23.47 -0.84 7.26
N LEU A 430 24.47 -1.63 7.70
CA LEU A 430 24.50 -3.04 7.27
C LEU A 430 23.31 -3.84 7.84
N GLY A 431 22.89 -3.56 9.08
CA GLY A 431 21.68 -4.16 9.66
C GLY A 431 20.45 -3.91 8.77
N SER A 432 20.25 -2.67 8.31
CA SER A 432 19.14 -2.32 7.40
C SER A 432 19.29 -2.92 6.00
N GLU A 433 20.49 -3.02 5.43
CA GLU A 433 20.65 -3.62 4.09
C GLU A 433 20.46 -5.15 4.13
N LEU A 434 21.00 -5.84 5.14
CA LEU A 434 20.73 -7.26 5.37
C LEU A 434 19.22 -7.52 5.54
N ARG A 435 18.52 -6.66 6.30
CA ARG A 435 17.06 -6.68 6.45
C ARG A 435 16.35 -6.56 5.10
N GLU A 436 16.71 -5.58 4.29
CA GLU A 436 16.09 -5.34 2.98
C GLU A 436 16.34 -6.50 2.00
N ILE A 437 17.52 -7.12 1.98
CA ILE A 437 17.78 -8.32 1.17
C ILE A 437 16.88 -9.47 1.60
N ILE A 438 16.76 -9.74 2.90
CA ILE A 438 15.92 -10.84 3.42
C ILE A 438 14.45 -10.57 3.09
N ASN A 439 13.95 -9.37 3.37
CA ASN A 439 12.57 -8.94 3.13
C ASN A 439 12.19 -8.94 1.64
N SER A 440 13.08 -8.46 0.75
CA SER A 440 12.82 -8.40 -0.70
C SER A 440 12.83 -9.78 -1.38
N ASN A 441 13.52 -10.78 -0.81
CA ASN A 441 13.47 -12.16 -1.28
C ASN A 441 12.31 -12.96 -0.66
N ALA A 442 11.87 -12.62 0.56
CA ALA A 442 10.75 -13.29 1.23
C ALA A 442 9.38 -12.98 0.59
N ASN A 443 9.16 -11.74 0.11
CA ASN A 443 7.86 -11.32 -0.46
C ASN A 443 7.65 -11.66 -1.95
N ASN A 444 8.54 -12.46 -2.55
CA ASN A 444 8.65 -12.62 -4.01
C ASN A 444 8.44 -14.08 -4.47
N ASP A 445 7.28 -14.65 -4.14
CA ASP A 445 6.85 -16.03 -4.47
C ASP A 445 7.02 -16.45 -5.95
N ASN A 446 7.15 -15.49 -6.88
CA ASN A 446 7.29 -15.75 -8.32
C ASN A 446 8.60 -15.21 -8.95
N THR A 447 9.59 -14.76 -8.17
CA THR A 447 10.90 -14.32 -8.71
C THR A 447 12.12 -14.93 -8.01
N LEU A 448 11.96 -16.14 -7.45
CA LEU A 448 13.06 -17.06 -7.13
C LEU A 448 13.86 -17.42 -8.40
N SER A 449 14.81 -16.55 -8.78
CA SER A 449 15.49 -16.64 -10.08
C SER A 449 16.99 -16.31 -10.10
N GLN A 450 17.60 -15.82 -9.01
CA GLN A 450 19.04 -15.49 -9.00
C GLN A 450 19.85 -15.84 -7.72
N LEU A 451 19.24 -16.21 -6.59
CA LEU A 451 19.97 -16.53 -5.36
C LEU A 451 19.70 -17.96 -4.88
N ASP A 452 20.78 -18.69 -4.56
CA ASP A 452 20.74 -20.02 -3.94
C ASP A 452 20.37 -19.89 -2.45
N TYR A 453 19.58 -20.84 -1.93
CA TYR A 453 19.25 -20.96 -0.50
C TYR A 453 20.49 -20.94 0.40
N LYS A 454 21.62 -21.50 -0.08
CA LYS A 454 22.92 -21.36 0.59
C LYS A 454 23.22 -19.89 0.92
N ARG A 455 23.08 -19.01 -0.07
CA ARG A 455 23.45 -17.60 0.04
C ARG A 455 22.54 -16.85 1.00
N LEU A 456 21.24 -17.09 0.91
CA LEU A 456 20.26 -16.50 1.83
C LEU A 456 20.47 -16.98 3.27
N GLY A 457 20.82 -18.26 3.47
CA GLY A 457 21.19 -18.79 4.79
C GLY A 457 22.45 -18.13 5.37
N GLU A 458 23.50 -17.96 4.59
CA GLU A 458 24.72 -17.22 4.98
C GLU A 458 24.40 -15.76 5.38
N ILE A 459 23.62 -15.04 4.57
CA ILE A 459 23.17 -13.66 4.83
C ILE A 459 22.35 -13.58 6.13
N SER A 460 21.44 -14.53 6.33
CA SER A 460 20.56 -14.59 7.49
C SER A 460 21.31 -14.91 8.79
N GLN A 461 22.31 -15.79 8.75
CA GLN A 461 23.18 -16.03 9.90
C GLN A 461 23.93 -14.76 10.30
N LEU A 462 24.38 -13.96 9.33
CA LEU A 462 25.07 -12.70 9.60
C LEU A 462 24.14 -11.62 10.16
N TYR A 463 22.90 -11.55 9.67
CA TYR A 463 21.86 -10.72 10.24
C TYR A 463 21.60 -11.05 11.72
N LEU A 464 21.38 -12.33 12.03
CA LEU A 464 21.15 -12.80 13.40
C LEU A 464 22.37 -12.57 14.30
N LEU A 465 23.59 -12.81 13.79
CA LEU A 465 24.82 -12.50 14.51
C LEU A 465 24.90 -11.02 14.85
N ASN A 466 24.61 -10.13 13.89
CA ASN A 466 24.60 -8.68 14.09
C ASN A 466 23.56 -8.27 15.17
N TYR A 467 22.33 -8.75 15.05
CA TYR A 467 21.21 -8.47 15.98
C TYR A 467 21.56 -8.72 17.45
N CYS A 468 22.32 -9.78 17.73
CA CYS A 468 22.69 -10.16 19.10
C CYS A 468 23.67 -9.18 19.77
N ASN A 469 24.38 -8.32 19.03
CA ASN A 469 25.45 -7.46 19.60
C ASN A 469 24.96 -6.12 20.16
N LYS A 470 23.79 -6.12 20.83
CA LYS A 470 23.33 -5.26 21.95
C LYS A 470 23.48 -3.72 21.92
N TYR A 471 24.10 -3.10 20.92
CA TYR A 471 24.40 -1.66 20.92
C TYR A 471 23.68 -0.93 19.79
N GLN A 472 22.75 -0.04 20.18
CA GLN A 472 22.10 0.97 19.35
C GLN A 472 21.31 0.48 18.11
N TRP A 473 21.07 -0.82 17.94
CA TRP A 473 20.00 -1.28 17.05
C TRP A 473 18.66 -0.89 17.66
N ASP A 474 17.86 -0.11 16.92
CA ASP A 474 16.52 0.27 17.33
C ASP A 474 15.55 -0.90 17.23
N LYS A 475 15.51 -1.71 18.30
CA LYS A 475 14.62 -2.88 18.44
C LYS A 475 13.14 -2.53 18.29
N ALA A 476 12.74 -1.25 18.36
CA ALA A 476 11.35 -0.83 18.16
C ALA A 476 10.92 -0.86 16.68
N ASN A 477 11.86 -0.86 15.73
CA ASN A 477 11.60 -0.82 14.29
C ASN A 477 11.73 -2.18 13.59
N GLU A 478 11.91 -3.27 14.34
CA GLU A 478 12.23 -4.60 13.83
C GLU A 478 11.04 -5.56 13.96
N THR A 479 10.64 -6.19 12.85
CA THR A 479 9.48 -7.08 12.83
C THR A 479 9.87 -8.52 13.16
N LYS A 480 9.02 -9.20 13.94
CA LYS A 480 9.24 -10.62 14.34
C LYS A 480 9.45 -11.52 13.13
N ASP A 481 8.75 -11.21 12.04
CA ASP A 481 8.77 -11.94 10.76
C ASP A 481 10.18 -12.03 10.17
N ILE A 482 10.99 -10.96 10.23
CA ILE A 482 12.32 -10.95 9.60
C ILE A 482 13.32 -11.77 10.42
N ILE A 483 13.22 -11.73 11.76
CA ILE A 483 14.01 -12.60 12.63
C ILE A 483 13.63 -14.06 12.39
N SER A 484 12.34 -14.36 12.25
CA SER A 484 11.81 -15.69 11.91
C SER A 484 12.33 -16.21 10.57
N GLN A 485 12.15 -15.42 9.50
CA GLN A 485 12.67 -15.72 8.16
C GLN A 485 14.19 -15.95 8.19
N SER A 486 14.92 -15.16 9.00
CA SER A 486 16.36 -15.32 9.14
C SER A 486 16.75 -16.65 9.79
N ILE A 487 16.03 -17.09 10.83
CA ILE A 487 16.29 -18.40 11.46
C ILE A 487 15.90 -19.53 10.50
N GLU A 488 14.78 -19.39 9.77
CA GLU A 488 14.32 -20.36 8.79
C GLU A 488 15.34 -20.55 7.65
N LEU A 489 15.70 -19.47 6.95
CA LEU A 489 16.71 -19.47 5.87
C LEU A 489 18.06 -20.01 6.37
N SER A 490 18.46 -19.67 7.59
CA SER A 490 19.66 -20.24 8.21
C SER A 490 19.54 -21.76 8.43
N SER A 491 18.38 -22.23 8.88
CA SER A 491 18.15 -23.64 9.23
C SER A 491 17.98 -24.57 8.02
N LEU A 492 17.59 -24.04 6.87
CA LEU A 492 17.57 -24.76 5.59
C LEU A 492 18.99 -25.13 5.13
N TYR A 493 19.97 -24.27 5.38
CA TYR A 493 21.36 -24.49 4.98
C TYR A 493 22.24 -25.11 6.08
N PHE A 494 22.25 -24.51 7.27
CA PHE A 494 23.13 -24.92 8.36
C PHE A 494 22.54 -26.08 9.19
N ASN A 495 23.39 -27.00 9.65
CA ASN A 495 23.07 -27.88 10.77
C ASN A 495 23.53 -27.20 12.06
N PHE A 496 22.58 -26.78 12.91
CA PHE A 496 22.88 -26.01 14.10
C PHE A 496 23.69 -26.82 15.13
N ASN A 497 23.52 -28.15 15.18
CA ASN A 497 24.29 -29.02 16.07
C ASN A 497 25.78 -29.09 15.71
N ASN A 498 26.17 -28.81 14.46
CA ASN A 498 27.60 -28.73 14.09
C ASN A 498 28.29 -27.52 14.73
N SER A 499 27.52 -26.50 15.14
CA SER A 499 28.00 -25.26 15.77
C SER A 499 27.12 -24.89 16.98
N GLU A 500 26.74 -25.88 17.81
CA GLU A 500 25.71 -25.75 18.84
C GLU A 500 25.94 -24.54 19.77
N SER A 501 27.18 -24.32 20.19
CA SER A 501 27.57 -23.21 21.09
C SER A 501 27.41 -21.83 20.45
N GLN A 502 27.56 -21.72 19.13
CA GLN A 502 27.34 -20.47 18.39
C GLN A 502 25.84 -20.17 18.28
N TRP A 503 25.05 -21.16 17.89
CA TRP A 503 23.59 -20.99 17.73
C TRP A 503 22.88 -20.77 19.06
N LYS A 504 23.27 -21.47 20.13
CA LYS A 504 22.79 -21.18 21.49
C LYS A 504 23.08 -19.74 21.94
N ARG A 505 24.24 -19.20 21.58
CA ARG A 505 24.58 -17.81 21.89
C ARG A 505 23.69 -16.84 21.10
N ILE A 506 23.43 -17.11 19.82
CA ILE A 506 22.53 -16.31 18.99
C ILE A 506 21.11 -16.33 19.59
N PHE A 507 20.53 -17.51 19.79
CA PHE A 507 19.16 -17.66 20.26
C PHE A 507 18.92 -17.06 21.66
N LYS A 508 19.92 -17.07 22.55
CA LYS A 508 19.82 -16.50 23.91
C LYS A 508 19.69 -14.96 23.94
N ASP A 509 20.10 -14.26 22.88
CA ASP A 509 19.96 -12.80 22.79
C ASP A 509 18.68 -12.37 22.01
N ILE A 510 17.87 -13.33 21.54
CA ILE A 510 16.58 -13.14 20.86
C ILE A 510 15.44 -13.21 21.89
N ASP A 511 14.39 -12.40 21.70
CA ASP A 511 13.19 -12.43 22.52
C ASP A 511 12.46 -13.79 22.42
N LEU A 512 12.02 -14.33 23.55
CA LEU A 512 11.47 -15.68 23.64
C LEU A 512 10.19 -15.86 22.80
N SER A 513 9.35 -14.81 22.69
CA SER A 513 8.15 -14.86 21.85
C SER A 513 8.48 -14.86 20.35
N VAL A 514 9.59 -14.21 19.96
CA VAL A 514 10.10 -14.22 18.59
C VAL A 514 10.73 -15.58 18.26
N LEU A 515 11.50 -16.15 19.19
CA LEU A 515 12.12 -17.47 19.02
C LEU A 515 11.06 -18.58 18.90
N LEU A 516 9.97 -18.51 19.68
CA LEU A 516 8.84 -19.44 19.56
C LEU A 516 8.08 -19.27 18.25
N TYR A 517 7.77 -18.04 17.83
CA TYR A 517 7.17 -17.77 16.52
C TYR A 517 8.04 -18.33 15.38
N SER A 518 9.36 -18.18 15.51
CA SER A 518 10.34 -18.73 14.56
C SER A 518 10.33 -20.26 14.53
N TYR A 519 10.33 -20.92 15.70
CA TYR A 519 10.17 -22.37 15.80
C TYR A 519 8.92 -22.87 15.08
N ILE A 520 7.81 -22.15 15.24
CA ILE A 520 6.51 -22.49 14.65
C ILE A 520 6.49 -22.31 13.12
N SER A 521 7.14 -21.28 12.58
CA SER A 521 7.33 -21.11 11.13
C SER A 521 8.12 -22.29 10.56
N ILE A 522 9.26 -22.58 11.19
CA ILE A 522 10.23 -23.60 10.80
C ILE A 522 9.66 -25.02 10.87
N PHE A 523 8.85 -25.32 11.89
CA PHE A 523 8.25 -26.65 12.08
C PHE A 523 7.38 -27.09 10.88
N LYS A 524 6.78 -26.14 10.14
CA LYS A 524 5.94 -26.42 8.97
C LYS A 524 6.73 -26.76 7.69
N ASN A 525 8.06 -26.72 7.73
CA ASN A 525 8.91 -26.87 6.56
C ASN A 525 9.71 -28.17 6.63
N ASP A 526 9.19 -29.22 5.97
CA ASP A 526 9.75 -30.58 5.91
C ASP A 526 11.23 -30.66 5.47
N SER A 527 11.76 -29.60 4.85
CA SER A 527 13.16 -29.52 4.41
C SER A 527 14.14 -29.28 5.57
N ILE A 528 13.64 -28.90 6.74
CA ILE A 528 14.47 -28.48 7.88
C ILE A 528 14.74 -29.68 8.80
N LYS A 529 16.01 -29.81 9.21
CA LYS A 529 16.47 -30.96 10.01
C LYS A 529 15.87 -30.92 11.41
N GLU A 530 15.30 -32.04 11.85
CA GLU A 530 14.81 -32.27 13.23
C GLU A 530 15.85 -31.84 14.30
N ALA A 531 17.13 -32.07 14.02
CA ALA A 531 18.26 -31.61 14.82
C ALA A 531 18.26 -30.09 15.11
N ASN A 532 17.86 -29.27 14.13
CA ASN A 532 17.78 -27.81 14.26
C ASN A 532 16.60 -27.41 15.15
N LEU A 533 15.43 -28.03 14.93
CA LEU A 533 14.22 -27.82 15.74
C LEU A 533 14.49 -28.18 17.21
N SER A 534 15.15 -29.31 17.47
CA SER A 534 15.54 -29.75 18.81
C SER A 534 16.42 -28.73 19.55
N LEU A 535 17.34 -28.05 18.86
CA LEU A 535 18.16 -27.02 19.48
C LEU A 535 17.36 -25.75 19.81
N ILE A 536 16.46 -25.33 18.92
CA ILE A 536 15.58 -24.18 19.14
C ILE A 536 14.65 -24.46 20.33
N SER A 537 13.92 -25.58 20.32
CA SER A 537 12.98 -25.93 21.40
C SER A 537 13.67 -26.08 22.75
N LYS A 538 14.85 -26.71 22.79
CA LYS A 538 15.68 -26.76 24.00
C LYS A 538 16.07 -25.36 24.48
N THR A 539 16.47 -24.46 23.58
CA THR A 539 16.85 -23.10 23.97
C THR A 539 15.67 -22.28 24.46
N ILE A 540 14.46 -22.50 23.90
CA ILE A 540 13.22 -21.94 24.43
C ILE A 540 13.00 -22.42 25.87
N PHE A 541 12.94 -23.73 26.12
CA PHE A 541 12.73 -24.26 27.48
C PHE A 541 13.85 -23.90 28.48
N ASP A 542 15.11 -23.84 28.04
CA ASP A 542 16.25 -23.39 28.87
C ASP A 542 16.16 -21.88 29.22
N SER A 543 15.25 -21.11 28.60
CA SER A 543 15.10 -19.64 28.74
C SER A 543 13.74 -19.17 29.28
N VAL A 544 12.74 -20.05 29.37
CA VAL A 544 11.42 -19.77 29.95
C VAL A 544 11.53 -19.53 31.45
N SER A 545 10.80 -18.54 31.98
CA SER A 545 10.64 -18.36 33.43
C SER A 545 9.37 -19.04 33.95
N ASP A 546 9.31 -19.26 35.27
CA ASP A 546 8.12 -19.81 35.96
C ASP A 546 6.95 -18.79 36.04
N ASP A 547 7.01 -17.67 35.30
CA ASP A 547 5.96 -16.65 35.27
C ASP A 547 4.75 -17.12 34.45
N ASN A 548 3.60 -17.23 35.13
CA ASN A 548 2.34 -17.63 34.49
C ASN A 548 1.94 -16.67 33.34
N GLU A 549 2.27 -15.37 33.40
CA GLU A 549 1.96 -14.45 32.30
C GLU A 549 2.78 -14.73 31.03
N GLU A 550 4.07 -15.06 31.19
CA GLU A 550 4.94 -15.46 30.08
C GLU A 550 4.48 -16.80 29.49
N LEU A 551 4.19 -17.78 30.35
CA LEU A 551 3.65 -19.09 29.94
C LEU A 551 2.31 -18.98 29.21
N ILE A 552 1.38 -18.11 29.64
CA ILE A 552 0.13 -17.82 28.91
C ILE A 552 0.45 -17.29 27.50
N LYS A 553 1.36 -16.33 27.37
CA LYS A 553 1.71 -15.70 26.08
C LYS A 553 2.31 -16.72 25.11
N LEU A 554 3.19 -17.61 25.60
CA LEU A 554 3.80 -18.67 24.80
C LEU A 554 2.79 -19.78 24.43
N ALA A 555 1.96 -20.21 25.38
CA ALA A 555 0.93 -21.22 25.13
C ALA A 555 -0.09 -20.76 24.08
N LYS A 556 -0.54 -19.50 24.12
CA LYS A 556 -1.40 -18.90 23.08
C LYS A 556 -0.77 -19.03 21.70
N VAL A 557 0.48 -18.60 21.54
CA VAL A 557 1.22 -18.68 20.26
C VAL A 557 1.33 -20.13 19.73
N CYS A 558 1.42 -21.14 20.60
CA CYS A 558 1.34 -22.55 20.18
C CYS A 558 -0.08 -22.97 19.75
N PHE A 559 -1.10 -22.63 20.54
CA PHE A 559 -2.50 -23.01 20.28
C PHE A 559 -3.12 -22.31 19.06
N GLU A 560 -2.46 -21.30 18.51
CA GLU A 560 -2.82 -20.68 17.23
C GLU A 560 -2.51 -21.55 16.01
N ASN A 561 -1.85 -22.69 16.21
CA ASN A 561 -1.44 -23.58 15.14
C ASN A 561 -2.37 -24.78 14.94
N SER A 562 -2.53 -25.20 13.68
CA SER A 562 -3.30 -26.38 13.33
C SER A 562 -2.62 -27.71 13.61
N ASP A 563 -1.30 -27.70 13.80
CA ASP A 563 -0.51 -28.90 14.05
C ASP A 563 -0.65 -29.41 15.50
N GLU A 564 -0.95 -30.70 15.66
CA GLU A 564 -1.17 -31.32 16.98
C GLU A 564 0.12 -31.38 17.82
N SER A 565 1.28 -31.46 17.18
CA SER A 565 2.61 -31.46 17.82
C SER A 565 2.98 -30.08 18.37
N ILE A 566 2.61 -29.00 17.66
CA ILE A 566 2.77 -27.62 18.15
C ILE A 566 1.77 -27.35 19.29
N ASN A 567 0.53 -27.85 19.17
CA ASN A 567 -0.43 -27.80 20.27
C ASN A 567 0.08 -28.55 21.52
N GLN A 568 0.76 -29.68 21.36
CA GLN A 568 1.42 -30.38 22.46
C GLN A 568 2.50 -29.53 23.14
N LEU A 569 3.28 -28.73 22.40
CA LEU A 569 4.23 -27.77 22.97
C LEU A 569 3.52 -26.74 23.87
N GLY A 570 2.35 -26.24 23.43
CA GLY A 570 1.49 -25.37 24.25
C GLY A 570 1.04 -26.03 25.56
N TRP A 571 0.72 -27.32 25.53
CA TRP A 571 0.40 -28.11 26.72
C TRP A 571 1.62 -28.35 27.63
N GLU A 572 2.84 -28.46 27.10
CA GLU A 572 4.04 -28.52 27.94
C GLU A 572 4.29 -27.18 28.68
N PHE A 573 4.07 -26.03 28.04
CA PHE A 573 4.10 -24.73 28.75
C PHE A 573 3.03 -24.65 29.85
N PHE A 574 1.82 -25.15 29.62
CA PHE A 574 0.78 -25.22 30.65
C PHE A 574 1.19 -26.07 31.87
N LYS A 575 1.95 -27.16 31.68
CA LYS A 575 2.43 -27.99 32.79
C LYS A 575 3.51 -27.33 33.66
N LEU A 576 4.27 -26.38 33.10
CA LEU A 576 5.29 -25.62 33.84
C LEU A 576 4.67 -24.55 34.76
N ALA A 577 3.37 -24.28 34.64
CA ALA A 577 2.69 -23.22 35.35
C ALA A 577 2.46 -23.51 36.84
N ALA A 578 2.76 -22.52 37.68
CA ALA A 578 2.50 -22.58 39.11
C ALA A 578 1.00 -22.46 39.46
N ASN A 579 0.17 -21.86 38.58
CA ASN A 579 -1.28 -21.74 38.79
C ASN A 579 -2.08 -22.07 37.52
N GLN A 580 -2.38 -23.36 37.37
CA GLN A 580 -3.11 -23.91 36.21
C GLN A 580 -4.50 -23.27 36.03
N ASN A 581 -5.29 -23.11 37.10
CA ASN A 581 -6.62 -22.49 37.04
C ASN A 581 -6.59 -21.04 36.53
N TYR A 582 -5.52 -20.28 36.82
CA TYR A 582 -5.39 -18.91 36.30
C TYR A 582 -5.10 -18.90 34.79
N ILE A 583 -4.18 -19.76 34.34
CA ILE A 583 -3.86 -19.91 32.92
C ILE A 583 -5.07 -20.42 32.13
N GLU A 584 -5.79 -21.40 32.67
CA GLU A 584 -7.01 -21.97 32.11
C GLU A 584 -8.05 -20.90 31.75
N ASN A 585 -8.45 -20.08 32.73
CA ASN A 585 -9.40 -18.99 32.52
C ASN A 585 -8.90 -17.99 31.46
N GLN A 586 -7.59 -17.66 31.47
CA GLN A 586 -6.96 -16.73 30.52
C GLN A 586 -6.79 -17.31 29.09
N LEU A 587 -6.83 -18.63 28.93
CA LEU A 587 -6.83 -19.31 27.63
C LEU A 587 -8.25 -19.51 27.10
N LEU A 588 -9.23 -19.83 27.96
CA LEU A 588 -10.64 -19.91 27.59
C LEU A 588 -11.19 -18.55 27.15
N ASP A 589 -10.93 -17.49 27.92
CA ASP A 589 -11.30 -16.10 27.56
C ASP A 589 -10.68 -15.66 26.23
N TRP A 590 -9.47 -16.13 25.93
CA TRP A 590 -8.81 -15.91 24.65
C TRP A 590 -9.42 -16.73 23.50
N LEU A 591 -9.69 -18.02 23.68
CA LEU A 591 -10.40 -18.85 22.69
C LEU A 591 -11.80 -18.32 22.39
N LYS A 592 -12.44 -17.68 23.37
CA LYS A 592 -13.73 -17.01 23.27
C LYS A 592 -13.64 -15.72 22.46
N HIS A 593 -12.70 -14.82 22.77
CA HIS A 593 -12.64 -13.48 22.17
C HIS A 593 -11.69 -13.31 20.99
N LYS A 594 -10.85 -14.31 20.64
CA LYS A 594 -9.92 -14.19 19.51
C LYS A 594 -10.68 -13.95 18.20
N ASP A 595 -10.27 -12.92 17.47
CA ASP A 595 -10.88 -12.58 16.19
C ASP A 595 -10.43 -13.53 15.08
N GLU A 596 -11.35 -13.85 14.16
CA GLU A 596 -11.15 -14.88 13.13
C GLU A 596 -10.51 -14.31 11.85
N SER A 597 -10.23 -13.01 11.84
CA SER A 597 -9.75 -12.23 10.71
C SER A 597 -8.26 -12.41 10.38
N GLU A 598 -7.48 -13.06 11.25
CA GLU A 598 -6.02 -13.17 11.15
C GLU A 598 -5.50 -14.54 10.66
N LEU A 599 -6.37 -15.54 10.46
CA LEU A 599 -6.02 -16.87 9.96
C LEU A 599 -7.00 -17.32 8.86
N LEU A 600 -6.59 -18.24 7.99
CA LEU A 600 -7.47 -18.83 6.97
C LEU A 600 -8.67 -19.52 7.67
N LEU A 601 -9.87 -18.92 7.55
CA LEU A 601 -11.03 -19.22 8.39
C LEU A 601 -11.32 -20.72 8.60
N GLU A 602 -11.34 -21.52 7.53
CA GLU A 602 -11.66 -22.96 7.59
C GLU A 602 -10.63 -23.82 8.35
N GLN A 603 -9.40 -23.33 8.51
CA GLN A 603 -8.36 -24.03 9.27
C GLN A 603 -8.46 -23.70 10.76
N TRP A 604 -8.63 -22.42 11.11
CA TRP A 604 -8.76 -21.99 12.50
C TRP A 604 -9.98 -22.62 13.18
N SER A 605 -11.12 -22.65 12.50
CA SER A 605 -12.38 -23.09 13.11
C SER A 605 -12.35 -24.56 13.56
N LYS A 606 -11.83 -25.47 12.71
CA LYS A 606 -11.60 -26.89 13.02
C LYS A 606 -10.60 -27.11 14.17
N VAL A 607 -9.60 -26.25 14.27
CA VAL A 607 -8.55 -26.32 15.31
C VAL A 607 -9.10 -25.83 16.63
N ARG A 608 -9.79 -24.69 16.62
CA ARG A 608 -10.53 -24.12 17.74
C ARG A 608 -11.51 -25.12 18.34
N LEU A 609 -12.29 -25.84 17.53
CA LEU A 609 -13.18 -26.90 18.00
C LEU A 609 -12.45 -28.06 18.69
N LYS A 610 -11.36 -28.56 18.09
CA LYS A 610 -10.53 -29.61 18.70
C LYS A 610 -9.89 -29.16 20.02
N LEU A 611 -9.44 -27.91 20.09
CA LEU A 611 -8.91 -27.31 21.31
C LEU A 611 -10.01 -27.20 22.35
N VAL A 612 -11.17 -26.63 22.03
CA VAL A 612 -12.32 -26.53 22.95
C VAL A 612 -12.71 -27.89 23.51
N LEU A 613 -12.81 -28.96 22.69
CA LEU A 613 -13.00 -30.31 23.23
C LEU A 613 -11.84 -30.75 24.13
N SER A 614 -10.59 -30.49 23.75
CA SER A 614 -9.42 -30.85 24.56
C SER A 614 -9.36 -30.11 25.90
N PHE A 615 -9.93 -28.89 25.99
CA PHE A 615 -10.13 -28.17 27.24
C PHE A 615 -11.28 -28.80 28.04
N VAL A 616 -12.46 -29.03 27.42
CA VAL A 616 -13.63 -29.68 28.06
C VAL A 616 -13.29 -31.07 28.63
N ASP A 617 -12.56 -31.90 27.89
CA ASP A 617 -12.19 -33.27 28.28
C ASP A 617 -11.15 -33.33 29.41
N ARG A 618 -10.35 -32.27 29.61
CA ARG A 618 -9.22 -32.25 30.57
C ARG A 618 -9.51 -31.48 31.85
N ILE A 619 -10.60 -30.72 31.91
CA ILE A 619 -10.90 -29.79 33.00
C ILE A 619 -12.08 -30.30 33.84
N THR A 620 -11.91 -30.28 35.15
CA THR A 620 -12.84 -30.88 36.11
C THR A 620 -14.00 -29.96 36.54
N ASN A 621 -14.06 -28.71 36.05
CA ASN A 621 -14.86 -27.65 36.66
C ASN A 621 -15.71 -26.81 35.67
N LEU A 622 -16.00 -27.33 34.47
CA LEU A 622 -16.44 -26.52 33.32
C LEU A 622 -17.97 -26.35 33.12
N GLN A 623 -18.81 -26.53 34.15
CA GLN A 623 -20.27 -26.51 33.97
C GLN A 623 -20.84 -25.16 33.50
N GLU A 624 -20.28 -24.03 33.95
CA GLU A 624 -20.75 -22.70 33.55
C GLU A 624 -20.28 -22.29 32.14
N SER A 625 -19.17 -22.82 31.64
CA SER A 625 -18.64 -22.47 30.31
C SER A 625 -19.24 -23.27 29.17
N ILE A 626 -19.82 -24.45 29.44
CA ILE A 626 -20.42 -25.30 28.38
C ILE A 626 -21.62 -24.60 27.74
N SER A 627 -22.48 -23.93 28.53
CA SER A 627 -23.62 -23.19 27.97
C SER A 627 -23.20 -22.03 27.07
N GLU A 628 -22.09 -21.34 27.39
CA GLU A 628 -21.55 -20.26 26.57
C GLU A 628 -21.21 -20.70 25.14
N LEU A 629 -20.79 -21.95 24.93
CA LEU A 629 -20.36 -22.47 23.61
C LEU A 629 -21.44 -22.38 22.52
N LEU A 630 -22.73 -22.31 22.88
CA LEU A 630 -23.82 -22.12 21.92
C LEU A 630 -24.47 -20.74 22.02
N THR A 631 -24.48 -20.14 23.21
CA THR A 631 -25.24 -18.90 23.52
C THR A 631 -24.42 -17.64 23.28
N ASP A 632 -23.11 -17.65 23.59
CA ASP A 632 -22.30 -16.45 23.54
C ASP A 632 -21.73 -16.24 22.13
N THR A 633 -22.26 -15.22 21.46
CA THR A 633 -21.89 -14.81 20.12
C THR A 633 -20.39 -14.49 19.93
N ALA A 634 -19.64 -14.22 21.01
CA ALA A 634 -18.18 -14.11 20.96
C ALA A 634 -17.53 -15.39 20.42
N TRP A 635 -18.11 -16.56 20.71
CA TRP A 635 -17.62 -17.84 20.19
C TRP A 635 -17.76 -17.99 18.67
N LYS A 636 -18.60 -17.19 17.97
CA LYS A 636 -18.70 -17.11 16.49
C LYS A 636 -18.95 -18.41 15.71
N PHE A 637 -19.06 -19.59 16.34
CA PHE A 637 -19.18 -20.88 15.66
C PHE A 637 -20.30 -20.91 14.61
N ASN A 638 -20.02 -21.55 13.47
CA ASN A 638 -21.01 -21.76 12.44
C ASN A 638 -21.93 -22.96 12.76
N ASP A 639 -22.86 -23.23 11.86
CA ASP A 639 -23.93 -24.21 12.03
C ASP A 639 -23.41 -25.67 12.07
N ASP A 640 -22.56 -26.07 11.12
CA ASP A 640 -22.00 -27.43 11.11
C ASP A 640 -21.20 -27.71 12.39
N GLU A 641 -20.53 -26.68 12.90
CA GLU A 641 -19.69 -26.72 14.10
C GLU A 641 -20.51 -26.87 15.38
N LYS A 642 -21.58 -26.08 15.52
CA LYS A 642 -22.54 -26.21 16.62
C LYS A 642 -23.23 -27.58 16.61
N THR A 643 -23.62 -28.08 15.43
CA THR A 643 -24.20 -29.44 15.31
C THR A 643 -23.21 -30.51 15.77
N TRP A 644 -21.95 -30.38 15.36
CA TRP A 644 -20.90 -31.29 15.77
C TRP A 644 -20.68 -31.25 17.29
N LEU A 645 -20.63 -30.07 17.91
CA LEU A 645 -20.55 -29.92 19.37
C LEU A 645 -21.76 -30.54 20.09
N ILE A 646 -22.99 -30.26 19.65
CA ILE A 646 -24.24 -30.84 20.21
C ILE A 646 -24.27 -32.38 20.09
N SER A 647 -23.60 -32.94 19.06
CA SER A 647 -23.47 -34.39 18.90
C SER A 647 -22.44 -35.04 19.86
N LYS A 648 -21.50 -34.25 20.40
CA LYS A 648 -20.40 -34.72 21.26
C LYS A 648 -20.59 -34.43 22.74
N ILE A 649 -21.26 -33.34 23.09
CA ILE A 649 -21.49 -32.92 24.48
C ILE A 649 -23.00 -33.04 24.78
N SER A 650 -23.38 -33.94 25.69
CA SER A 650 -24.78 -34.24 26.03
C SER A 650 -25.56 -33.02 26.53
N GLU A 651 -24.91 -32.23 27.36
CA GLU A 651 -25.41 -31.05 28.06
C GLU A 651 -25.82 -29.96 27.06
N LEU A 652 -25.13 -29.89 25.92
CA LEU A 652 -25.45 -28.95 24.84
C LEU A 652 -26.78 -29.23 24.15
N LYS A 653 -27.39 -30.41 24.29
CA LYS A 653 -28.71 -30.69 23.70
C LYS A 653 -29.82 -29.87 24.37
N PHE A 654 -29.73 -29.67 25.68
CA PHE A 654 -30.69 -28.86 26.43
C PHE A 654 -30.42 -27.35 26.24
N VAL A 655 -29.15 -26.96 26.12
CA VAL A 655 -28.77 -25.58 25.73
C VAL A 655 -29.30 -25.27 24.32
N ALA A 656 -29.07 -26.17 23.35
CA ALA A 656 -29.58 -26.02 21.99
C ALA A 656 -31.11 -25.91 21.95
N TRP A 657 -31.84 -26.70 22.77
CA TRP A 657 -33.29 -26.55 22.91
C TRP A 657 -33.67 -25.12 23.28
N ASN A 658 -33.07 -24.53 24.33
CA ASN A 658 -33.40 -23.17 24.78
C ASN A 658 -33.09 -22.12 23.69
N GLU A 659 -32.10 -22.37 22.84
CA GLU A 659 -31.60 -21.45 21.83
C GLU A 659 -32.23 -21.61 20.43
N LEU A 660 -33.15 -22.57 20.22
CA LEU A 660 -33.69 -22.98 18.91
C LEU A 660 -34.41 -21.90 18.04
N GLU A 661 -34.59 -20.66 18.51
CA GLU A 661 -35.07 -19.51 17.71
C GLU A 661 -34.06 -18.37 17.60
N GLN A 662 -33.00 -18.38 18.42
CA GLN A 662 -31.99 -17.35 18.30
C GLN A 662 -31.35 -17.43 16.91
N ASN A 663 -30.98 -16.26 16.37
CA ASN A 663 -30.40 -16.13 15.03
C ASN A 663 -29.17 -17.01 14.81
N HIS A 664 -28.58 -17.52 15.88
CA HIS A 664 -27.38 -18.36 15.91
C HIS A 664 -27.66 -19.87 15.76
N LEU A 665 -28.92 -20.31 15.74
CA LEU A 665 -29.34 -21.71 15.49
C LEU A 665 -30.47 -21.87 14.45
N ASN A 666 -31.06 -20.78 13.93
CA ASN A 666 -32.19 -20.85 13.00
C ASN A 666 -31.90 -21.65 11.71
N THR A 667 -30.66 -21.66 11.25
CA THR A 667 -30.15 -22.44 10.10
C THR A 667 -29.94 -23.93 10.42
N LEU A 668 -29.80 -24.29 11.71
CA LEU A 668 -29.70 -25.67 12.18
C LEU A 668 -31.03 -26.33 12.53
N LYS A 669 -32.10 -25.54 12.61
CA LYS A 669 -33.46 -25.98 12.83
C LYS A 669 -33.77 -27.30 12.12
N ASP A 670 -33.65 -27.33 10.80
CA ASP A 670 -34.17 -28.44 10.00
C ASP A 670 -33.33 -29.72 10.17
N VAL A 671 -32.05 -29.57 10.51
CA VAL A 671 -31.13 -30.67 10.86
C VAL A 671 -31.52 -31.25 12.23
N LEU A 672 -31.61 -30.40 13.26
CA LEU A 672 -31.94 -30.82 14.63
C LEU A 672 -33.35 -31.39 14.76
N LEU A 673 -34.34 -30.83 14.04
CA LEU A 673 -35.71 -31.34 14.02
C LEU A 673 -35.86 -32.69 13.30
N SER A 674 -34.93 -33.01 12.39
CA SER A 674 -34.90 -34.28 11.67
C SER A 674 -34.18 -35.40 12.44
N ASP A 675 -33.33 -35.04 13.42
CA ASP A 675 -32.76 -35.99 14.37
C ASP A 675 -33.82 -36.45 15.39
N THR A 676 -34.24 -37.71 15.25
CA THR A 676 -35.25 -38.32 16.11
C THR A 676 -34.77 -38.53 17.55
N ASP A 677 -33.47 -38.71 17.77
CA ASP A 677 -32.91 -38.91 19.10
C ASP A 677 -32.75 -37.58 19.84
N PHE A 678 -32.42 -36.49 19.13
CA PHE A 678 -32.51 -35.14 19.65
C PHE A 678 -33.95 -34.79 20.08
N VAL A 679 -34.93 -34.95 19.17
CA VAL A 679 -36.34 -34.61 19.44
C VAL A 679 -36.90 -35.36 20.66
N LYS A 680 -36.59 -36.66 20.81
CA LYS A 680 -37.02 -37.45 21.99
C LYS A 680 -36.29 -37.02 23.27
N SER A 681 -34.96 -36.91 23.22
CA SER A 681 -34.14 -36.58 24.38
C SER A 681 -34.52 -35.22 24.96
N VAL A 682 -34.83 -34.25 24.10
CA VAL A 682 -35.32 -32.93 24.50
C VAL A 682 -36.74 -33.05 25.02
N GLY A 683 -37.70 -33.57 24.24
CA GLY A 683 -39.12 -33.58 24.61
C GLY A 683 -39.46 -34.33 25.90
N ASP A 684 -38.68 -35.36 26.27
CA ASP A 684 -38.83 -36.09 27.53
C ASP A 684 -38.29 -35.33 28.75
N SER A 685 -37.43 -34.32 28.54
CA SER A 685 -36.82 -33.50 29.60
C SER A 685 -37.59 -32.21 29.93
N LEU A 686 -38.58 -31.83 29.12
CA LEU A 686 -39.28 -30.54 29.26
C LEU A 686 -40.30 -30.52 30.40
N ASP A 687 -40.25 -29.45 31.20
CA ASP A 687 -41.27 -29.13 32.19
C ASP A 687 -42.36 -28.18 31.63
N PRO A 688 -43.53 -28.04 32.30
CA PRO A 688 -44.61 -27.16 31.83
C PRO A 688 -44.30 -25.66 31.81
N GLU A 689 -43.30 -25.18 32.55
CA GLU A 689 -42.89 -23.76 32.55
C GLU A 689 -42.04 -23.45 31.32
N GLN A 690 -41.14 -24.37 30.95
CA GLN A 690 -40.28 -24.29 29.76
C GLN A 690 -41.08 -24.27 28.43
N ILE A 691 -42.36 -24.67 28.45
CA ILE A 691 -43.24 -24.70 27.27
C ILE A 691 -43.90 -23.35 26.98
N LYS A 692 -44.14 -22.53 28.01
CA LYS A 692 -44.90 -21.27 27.90
C LYS A 692 -44.23 -20.22 27.04
N ALA A 693 -42.90 -20.28 26.94
CA ALA A 693 -42.07 -19.36 26.17
C ALA A 693 -41.59 -19.96 24.83
N THR A 694 -42.28 -20.96 24.30
CA THR A 694 -41.76 -21.70 23.14
C THR A 694 -41.97 -21.02 21.80
N THR A 695 -40.97 -21.20 20.95
CA THR A 695 -40.77 -20.55 19.66
C THR A 695 -41.44 -21.33 18.53
N PRO A 696 -41.76 -20.78 17.33
CA PRO A 696 -42.35 -21.56 16.23
C PRO A 696 -41.53 -22.79 15.82
N VAL A 697 -40.22 -22.76 16.10
CA VAL A 697 -39.27 -23.84 15.87
C VAL A 697 -39.37 -24.94 16.94
N GLN A 698 -39.30 -24.54 18.21
CA GLN A 698 -39.52 -25.42 19.36
C GLN A 698 -40.93 -26.01 19.34
N GLN A 699 -41.92 -25.24 18.88
CA GLN A 699 -43.28 -25.69 18.63
C GLN A 699 -43.35 -26.75 17.54
N GLU A 700 -42.51 -26.69 16.49
CA GLU A 700 -42.41 -27.78 15.51
C GLU A 700 -41.80 -29.04 16.14
N LEU A 701 -40.78 -28.89 17.00
CA LEU A 701 -40.25 -29.99 17.82
C LEU A 701 -41.34 -30.59 18.70
N LEU A 702 -42.12 -29.75 19.40
CA LEU A 702 -43.24 -30.15 20.24
C LEU A 702 -44.35 -30.84 19.42
N ILE A 703 -44.69 -30.36 18.23
CA ILE A 703 -45.63 -31.03 17.32
C ILE A 703 -45.10 -32.42 16.94
N ARG A 704 -43.82 -32.55 16.57
CA ARG A 704 -43.20 -33.86 16.29
C ARG A 704 -43.25 -34.76 17.54
N TYR A 705 -42.90 -34.23 18.71
CA TYR A 705 -42.89 -34.93 19.99
C TYR A 705 -44.27 -35.40 20.46
N ILE A 706 -45.31 -34.55 20.48
CA ILE A 706 -46.65 -34.95 20.93
C ILE A 706 -47.33 -35.93 19.97
N ASN A 707 -46.94 -35.94 18.68
CA ASN A 707 -47.37 -36.98 17.74
C ASN A 707 -46.59 -38.30 17.96
N LEU A 708 -45.32 -38.24 18.34
CA LEU A 708 -44.53 -39.42 18.72
C LEU A 708 -44.93 -39.99 20.10
N LYS A 709 -45.46 -39.16 21.01
CA LYS A 709 -45.76 -39.51 22.42
C LYS A 709 -47.06 -38.85 22.95
N PRO A 710 -48.24 -39.15 22.37
CA PRO A 710 -49.51 -38.50 22.73
C PRO A 710 -49.97 -38.80 24.17
N THR A 711 -49.44 -39.85 24.80
CA THR A 711 -49.78 -40.21 26.19
C THR A 711 -49.44 -39.12 27.21
N ARG A 712 -48.46 -38.24 26.92
CA ARG A 712 -48.06 -37.17 27.86
C ARG A 712 -49.19 -36.18 28.14
N ILE A 713 -49.97 -35.81 27.12
CA ILE A 713 -51.06 -34.81 27.22
C ILE A 713 -52.14 -35.26 28.23
N ARG A 714 -52.45 -36.55 28.26
CA ARG A 714 -53.41 -37.12 29.22
C ARG A 714 -52.85 -37.22 30.64
N SER A 715 -51.56 -37.51 30.78
CA SER A 715 -50.93 -37.73 32.10
C SER A 715 -50.52 -36.45 32.83
N ASP A 716 -50.34 -35.34 32.11
CA ASP A 716 -49.84 -34.09 32.65
C ASP A 716 -50.70 -32.91 32.16
N ARG A 717 -51.63 -32.50 33.02
CA ARG A 717 -52.58 -31.42 32.75
C ARG A 717 -51.92 -30.05 32.65
N THR A 718 -50.85 -29.83 33.42
CA THR A 718 -50.12 -28.55 33.40
C THR A 718 -49.35 -28.41 32.09
N PHE A 719 -48.72 -29.49 31.62
CA PHE A 719 -48.10 -29.58 30.30
C PHE A 719 -49.13 -29.37 29.18
N ALA A 720 -50.31 -29.99 29.28
CA ALA A 720 -51.40 -29.81 28.32
C ALA A 720 -51.89 -28.35 28.23
N ILE A 721 -52.20 -27.71 29.37
CA ILE A 721 -52.61 -26.29 29.39
C ILE A 721 -51.46 -25.39 28.90
N GLY A 722 -50.21 -25.68 29.27
CA GLY A 722 -49.02 -24.99 28.78
C GLY A 722 -48.88 -25.03 27.25
N LEU A 723 -49.25 -26.15 26.62
CA LEU A 723 -49.30 -26.26 25.16
C LEU A 723 -50.49 -25.54 24.52
N VAL A 724 -51.67 -25.51 25.16
CA VAL A 724 -52.83 -24.73 24.66
C VAL A 724 -52.57 -23.22 24.75
N ALA A 725 -51.79 -22.78 25.76
CA ALA A 725 -51.33 -21.41 25.93
C ALA A 725 -50.38 -20.93 24.83
N ILE A 726 -49.82 -21.83 24.02
CA ILE A 726 -49.03 -21.47 22.85
C ILE A 726 -50.00 -20.93 21.76
N PRO A 727 -49.74 -19.75 21.15
CA PRO A 727 -50.55 -19.18 20.06
C PRO A 727 -50.35 -19.89 18.71
N ASN A 728 -50.31 -21.22 18.70
CA ASN A 728 -50.11 -22.06 17.51
C ASN A 728 -51.38 -22.88 17.21
N PRO A 729 -52.11 -22.57 16.12
CA PRO A 729 -53.34 -23.28 15.77
C PRO A 729 -53.22 -24.79 15.63
N SER A 730 -52.05 -25.30 15.22
CA SER A 730 -51.82 -26.73 15.06
C SER A 730 -51.65 -27.41 16.42
N ILE A 731 -50.83 -26.84 17.31
CA ILE A 731 -50.69 -27.35 18.69
C ILE A 731 -52.03 -27.26 19.42
N GLN A 732 -52.69 -26.09 19.37
CA GLN A 732 -53.98 -25.87 20.02
C GLN A 732 -55.00 -26.91 19.57
N LYS A 733 -55.18 -27.13 18.26
CA LYS A 733 -56.14 -28.14 17.77
C LYS A 733 -55.75 -29.57 18.17
N ILE A 734 -54.47 -29.94 18.09
CA ILE A 734 -54.00 -31.28 18.49
C ILE A 734 -54.23 -31.52 19.99
N VAL A 735 -53.90 -30.54 20.84
CA VAL A 735 -53.99 -30.68 22.29
C VAL A 735 -55.43 -30.51 22.80
N LEU A 736 -56.19 -29.53 22.30
CA LEU A 736 -57.61 -29.36 22.65
C LEU A 736 -58.44 -30.57 22.21
N SER A 737 -58.23 -31.10 21.00
CA SER A 737 -58.91 -32.34 20.60
C SER A 737 -58.53 -33.53 21.49
N GLN A 738 -57.28 -33.63 21.96
CA GLN A 738 -56.89 -34.66 22.92
C GLN A 738 -57.51 -34.44 24.31
N ILE A 739 -57.64 -33.20 24.79
CA ILE A 739 -58.33 -32.83 26.04
C ILE A 739 -59.83 -33.16 25.95
N ILE A 740 -60.51 -32.74 24.87
CA ILE A 740 -61.93 -32.96 24.62
C ILE A 740 -62.22 -34.46 24.48
N ASN A 741 -61.44 -35.20 23.68
CA ASN A 741 -61.56 -36.66 23.56
C ASN A 741 -61.21 -37.43 24.85
N SER A 742 -60.72 -36.74 25.89
CA SER A 742 -60.49 -37.30 27.23
C SER A 742 -61.46 -36.79 28.31
N ASN A 743 -62.46 -35.97 27.94
CA ASN A 743 -63.50 -35.40 28.80
C ASN A 743 -63.02 -34.46 29.94
N GLU A 744 -61.92 -33.71 29.76
CA GLU A 744 -61.35 -32.85 30.83
C GLU A 744 -61.60 -31.34 30.67
N PHE A 745 -62.37 -30.90 29.68
CA PHE A 745 -62.47 -29.49 29.29
C PHE A 745 -63.15 -28.58 30.34
N GLU A 746 -64.29 -29.02 30.90
CA GLU A 746 -65.06 -28.26 31.91
C GLU A 746 -64.19 -27.85 33.11
N ASN A 747 -63.25 -28.69 33.51
CA ASN A 747 -62.38 -28.43 34.65
C ASN A 747 -61.40 -27.26 34.42
N CYS A 748 -61.18 -26.78 33.18
CA CYS A 748 -60.21 -25.73 32.83
C CYS A 748 -60.70 -24.65 31.85
N TRP A 749 -62.00 -24.60 31.52
CA TRP A 749 -62.51 -23.65 30.51
C TRP A 749 -62.12 -22.19 30.80
N LEU A 750 -62.17 -21.74 32.07
CA LEU A 750 -61.83 -20.36 32.43
C LEU A 750 -60.35 -20.07 32.17
N THR A 751 -59.46 -20.96 32.64
CA THR A 751 -58.01 -20.85 32.39
C THR A 751 -57.67 -20.91 30.90
N ILE A 752 -58.45 -21.65 30.10
CA ILE A 752 -58.33 -21.71 28.63
C ILE A 752 -58.82 -20.40 27.97
N GLY A 753 -59.90 -19.80 28.48
CA GLY A 753 -60.44 -18.53 27.99
C GLY A 753 -59.55 -17.34 28.34
N GLU A 754 -58.96 -17.34 29.54
CA GLU A 754 -57.98 -16.34 30.00
C GLU A 754 -56.64 -16.39 29.24
N LEU A 755 -56.41 -17.38 28.39
CA LEU A 755 -55.32 -17.31 27.40
C LEU A 755 -55.57 -16.20 26.37
N GLY A 756 -56.84 -15.84 26.11
CA GLY A 756 -57.22 -14.80 25.15
C GLY A 756 -56.98 -15.17 23.68
N LEU A 757 -56.74 -16.45 23.38
CA LEU A 757 -56.34 -16.93 22.05
C LEU A 757 -57.57 -17.36 21.23
N PRO A 758 -57.64 -17.10 19.91
CA PRO A 758 -58.88 -17.26 19.14
C PRO A 758 -59.50 -18.66 19.16
N ILE A 759 -58.68 -19.73 19.09
CA ILE A 759 -59.18 -21.11 19.09
C ILE A 759 -59.62 -21.53 20.51
N PRO A 760 -58.79 -21.38 21.57
CA PRO A 760 -59.23 -21.50 22.96
C PRO A 760 -60.52 -20.73 23.30
N LEU A 761 -60.64 -19.47 22.85
CA LEU A 761 -61.85 -18.66 23.05
C LEU A 761 -63.06 -19.15 22.28
N GLN A 762 -62.88 -19.75 21.09
CA GLN A 762 -64.00 -20.36 20.36
C GLN A 762 -64.52 -21.60 21.10
N GLU A 763 -63.64 -22.50 21.54
CA GLU A 763 -64.05 -23.67 22.33
C GLU A 763 -64.70 -23.24 23.67
N VAL A 764 -64.22 -22.14 24.27
CA VAL A 764 -64.85 -21.54 25.47
C VAL A 764 -66.19 -20.88 25.16
N ARG A 765 -66.36 -20.21 24.02
CA ARG A 765 -67.66 -19.70 23.57
C ARG A 765 -68.64 -20.85 23.38
N ASP A 766 -68.25 -21.88 22.62
CA ASP A 766 -69.08 -23.06 22.33
C ASP A 766 -69.48 -23.78 23.63
N PHE A 767 -68.57 -23.84 24.61
CA PHE A 767 -68.87 -24.29 25.97
C PHE A 767 -69.85 -23.38 26.72
N LEU A 768 -69.62 -22.05 26.76
CA LEU A 768 -70.49 -21.09 27.46
C LEU A 768 -71.89 -21.00 26.85
N GLU A 769 -72.02 -21.11 25.53
CA GLU A 769 -73.29 -21.14 24.82
C GLU A 769 -74.05 -22.45 25.07
N SER A 770 -73.37 -23.55 25.43
CA SER A 770 -74.02 -24.79 25.86
C SER A 770 -74.63 -24.71 27.28
N ILE A 771 -74.27 -23.71 28.09
CA ILE A 771 -74.78 -23.53 29.46
C ILE A 771 -76.23 -23.02 29.44
N SER A 772 -77.12 -23.84 30.00
CA SER A 772 -78.57 -23.59 30.04
C SER A 772 -79.07 -22.79 31.26
N ASP A 773 -78.26 -22.62 32.32
CA ASP A 773 -78.66 -21.87 33.52
C ASP A 773 -78.37 -20.36 33.41
N ARG A 774 -79.35 -19.52 33.81
CA ARG A 774 -79.26 -18.06 33.67
C ARG A 774 -78.30 -17.41 34.68
N ASN A 775 -78.26 -17.89 35.91
CA ASN A 775 -77.46 -17.28 36.96
C ASN A 775 -75.98 -17.59 36.72
N GLN A 776 -75.68 -18.86 36.43
CA GLN A 776 -74.35 -19.33 36.03
C GLN A 776 -73.85 -18.59 34.78
N PHE A 777 -74.71 -18.39 33.77
CA PHE A 777 -74.37 -17.60 32.58
C PHE A 777 -74.05 -16.13 32.90
N THR A 778 -74.86 -15.47 33.74
CA THR A 778 -74.63 -14.07 34.12
C THR A 778 -73.32 -13.89 34.90
N GLU A 779 -73.03 -14.81 35.81
CA GLU A 779 -71.76 -14.85 36.57
C GLU A 779 -70.57 -15.01 35.62
N TYR A 780 -70.63 -15.94 34.66
CA TYR A 780 -69.58 -16.13 33.66
C TYR A 780 -69.38 -14.92 32.74
N VAL A 781 -70.44 -14.20 32.32
CA VAL A 781 -70.29 -12.96 31.53
C VAL A 781 -69.63 -11.85 32.34
N VAL A 782 -69.98 -11.68 33.62
CA VAL A 782 -69.29 -10.73 34.51
C VAL A 782 -67.82 -11.09 34.67
N THR A 783 -67.50 -12.36 34.93
CA THR A 783 -66.12 -12.86 35.01
C THR A 783 -65.33 -12.57 33.73
N CYS A 784 -65.98 -12.67 32.56
CA CYS A 784 -65.36 -12.28 31.29
C CYS A 784 -65.04 -10.77 31.24
N ILE A 785 -65.99 -9.90 31.62
CA ILE A 785 -65.79 -8.43 31.58
C ILE A 785 -64.72 -7.95 32.57
N ASP A 786 -64.70 -8.52 33.78
CA ASP A 786 -63.70 -8.19 34.81
C ASP A 786 -62.33 -8.81 34.53
N SER A 787 -62.22 -9.74 33.57
CA SER A 787 -60.94 -10.31 33.16
C SER A 787 -59.97 -9.24 32.70
N MET A 788 -58.70 -9.39 33.09
CA MET A 788 -57.60 -8.53 32.65
C MET A 788 -57.25 -8.75 31.15
N VAL A 789 -57.81 -9.79 30.54
CA VAL A 789 -57.50 -10.26 29.18
C VAL A 789 -58.48 -9.63 28.19
N SER A 790 -58.03 -8.66 27.38
CA SER A 790 -58.92 -7.91 26.47
C SER A 790 -59.78 -8.82 25.57
N PRO A 791 -59.30 -9.90 24.96
CA PRO A 791 -60.16 -10.79 24.16
C PRO A 791 -61.31 -11.43 24.95
N LEU A 792 -61.09 -11.86 26.20
CA LEU A 792 -62.14 -12.41 27.05
C LEU A 792 -63.10 -11.31 27.53
N ARG A 793 -62.58 -10.11 27.83
CA ARG A 793 -63.40 -8.92 28.12
C ARG A 793 -64.23 -8.46 26.93
N ASP A 794 -63.67 -8.47 25.73
CA ASP A 794 -64.36 -8.13 24.49
C ASP A 794 -65.46 -9.17 24.22
N LEU A 795 -65.22 -10.47 24.47
CA LEU A 795 -66.26 -11.51 24.46
C LEU A 795 -67.36 -11.25 25.52
N GLY A 796 -66.99 -10.85 26.74
CA GLY A 796 -67.95 -10.47 27.78
C GLY A 796 -68.81 -9.25 27.39
N LEU A 797 -68.20 -8.22 26.80
CA LEU A 797 -68.89 -7.04 26.28
C LEU A 797 -69.76 -7.36 25.05
N GLU A 798 -69.35 -8.31 24.22
CA GLU A 798 -70.13 -8.83 23.09
C GLU A 798 -71.36 -9.62 23.58
N LEU A 799 -71.17 -10.54 24.53
CA LEU A 799 -72.27 -11.27 25.17
C LEU A 799 -73.21 -10.33 25.94
N LEU A 800 -72.70 -9.23 26.51
CA LEU A 800 -73.53 -8.16 27.09
C LEU A 800 -74.40 -7.44 26.04
N GLU A 801 -73.88 -7.24 24.82
CA GLU A 801 -74.61 -6.58 23.72
C GLU A 801 -75.60 -7.54 23.03
N GLN A 802 -75.23 -8.82 22.85
CA GLN A 802 -76.02 -9.84 22.15
C GLN A 802 -77.04 -10.54 23.06
N GLU A 803 -76.60 -11.05 24.21
CA GLU A 803 -77.40 -11.87 25.13
C GLU A 803 -78.00 -11.04 26.28
N ASN A 804 -78.17 -9.73 26.07
CA ASN A 804 -78.66 -8.76 27.05
C ASN A 804 -79.97 -9.18 27.76
N HIS A 805 -80.82 -9.94 27.07
CA HIS A 805 -82.08 -10.48 27.62
C HIS A 805 -81.89 -11.52 28.75
N ARG A 806 -80.68 -12.08 28.91
CA ARG A 806 -80.29 -13.01 29.99
C ARG A 806 -79.65 -12.30 31.19
N ILE A 807 -79.31 -11.01 31.10
CA ILE A 807 -78.39 -10.28 32.02
C ILE A 807 -79.12 -9.28 32.95
N ASP A 808 -78.47 -8.82 34.04
CA ASP A 808 -78.94 -7.77 34.99
C ASP A 808 -78.22 -6.42 34.76
N GLN A 809 -79.00 -5.34 34.61
CA GLN A 809 -78.51 -4.00 34.26
C GLN A 809 -77.99 -3.15 35.42
N ASN A 810 -78.49 -3.34 36.64
CA ASN A 810 -78.07 -2.47 37.76
C ASN A 810 -76.65 -2.80 38.23
N PHE A 811 -76.19 -4.01 37.93
CA PHE A 811 -74.86 -4.50 38.24
C PHE A 811 -73.78 -3.86 37.35
N ILE A 812 -74.05 -3.65 36.06
CA ILE A 812 -73.00 -3.31 35.07
C ILE A 812 -72.55 -1.83 35.10
N ALA A 813 -73.44 -0.87 35.37
CA ALA A 813 -73.12 0.55 35.23
C ALA A 813 -71.99 1.04 36.17
N LYS A 814 -71.87 0.44 37.36
CA LYS A 814 -70.84 0.79 38.35
C LYS A 814 -69.45 0.27 37.99
N ALA A 815 -69.35 -0.79 37.19
CA ALA A 815 -68.09 -1.37 36.76
C ALA A 815 -67.35 -0.47 35.75
N LEU A 816 -68.09 0.22 34.87
CA LEU A 816 -67.50 0.89 33.69
C LEU A 816 -66.75 2.20 34.01
N VAL A 817 -67.32 3.08 34.84
CA VAL A 817 -66.77 4.45 35.05
C VAL A 817 -65.49 4.50 35.89
N ASN A 818 -65.24 3.42 36.65
CA ASN A 818 -64.03 3.24 37.45
C ASN A 818 -62.93 2.50 36.69
N SER A 819 -63.17 2.13 35.42
CA SER A 819 -62.16 1.47 34.61
C SER A 819 -61.09 2.46 34.14
N ASP A 820 -59.83 2.09 34.35
CA ASP A 820 -58.68 2.78 33.78
C ASP A 820 -58.36 2.34 32.33
N ASP A 821 -59.13 1.40 31.77
CA ASP A 821 -58.94 0.90 30.41
C ASP A 821 -59.42 1.92 29.35
N PRO A 822 -58.61 2.30 28.34
CA PRO A 822 -59.01 3.29 27.34
C PRO A 822 -60.18 2.91 26.42
N LYS A 823 -60.43 1.62 26.14
CA LYS A 823 -61.64 1.19 25.41
C LYS A 823 -62.86 1.36 26.32
N VAL A 824 -62.76 0.92 27.58
CA VAL A 824 -63.85 1.04 28.56
C VAL A 824 -64.11 2.52 28.90
N GLN A 825 -63.09 3.37 28.94
CA GLN A 825 -63.21 4.82 29.10
C GLN A 825 -63.75 5.52 27.84
N ALA A 826 -63.40 5.08 26.64
CA ALA A 826 -63.99 5.60 25.42
C ALA A 826 -65.46 5.15 25.27
N ARG A 827 -65.78 3.91 25.69
CA ARG A 827 -67.15 3.42 25.84
C ARG A 827 -67.86 4.22 26.93
N ALA A 828 -67.23 4.51 28.06
CA ALA A 828 -67.78 5.36 29.11
C ALA A 828 -68.06 6.77 28.58
N VAL A 829 -67.12 7.45 27.90
CA VAL A 829 -67.36 8.76 27.24
C VAL A 829 -68.47 8.68 26.19
N LYS A 830 -68.63 7.54 25.50
CA LYS A 830 -69.78 7.30 24.63
C LYS A 830 -71.07 7.21 25.45
N GLU A 831 -71.12 6.43 26.54
CA GLU A 831 -72.27 6.36 27.44
C GLU A 831 -72.54 7.71 28.14
N ILE A 832 -71.52 8.53 28.46
CA ILE A 832 -71.64 9.91 28.98
C ILE A 832 -72.39 10.77 27.97
N LEU A 833 -72.05 10.67 26.68
CA LEU A 833 -72.66 11.48 25.61
C LEU A 833 -74.03 10.95 25.20
N THR A 834 -74.22 9.62 25.19
CA THR A 834 -75.47 8.93 24.83
C THR A 834 -76.51 9.05 25.93
N HIS A 835 -76.12 8.96 27.20
CA HIS A 835 -77.00 9.04 28.37
C HIS A 835 -76.87 10.37 29.16
N LYS A 836 -76.09 11.34 28.65
CA LYS A 836 -75.95 12.74 29.11
C LYS A 836 -75.64 12.95 30.60
N TRP A 837 -74.39 12.69 31.02
CA TRP A 837 -73.94 12.95 32.39
C TRP A 837 -73.33 14.37 32.54
N GLU A 838 -73.35 14.96 33.75
CA GLU A 838 -73.07 16.40 34.00
C GLU A 838 -71.59 16.78 34.17
N GLU A 839 -71.17 17.97 33.68
CA GLU A 839 -69.77 18.45 33.72
C GLU A 839 -69.32 18.82 35.15
N ASN A 840 -68.48 17.99 35.74
CA ASN A 840 -68.02 18.11 37.14
C ASN A 840 -66.50 17.90 37.29
N SER A 841 -65.98 17.95 38.52
CA SER A 841 -64.55 17.82 38.82
C SER A 841 -63.93 16.48 38.42
N SER A 842 -64.69 15.37 38.48
CA SER A 842 -64.24 14.06 37.98
C SER A 842 -64.00 14.08 36.46
N ILE A 843 -64.84 14.82 35.71
CA ILE A 843 -64.72 15.00 34.26
C ILE A 843 -63.60 15.99 33.90
N ALA A 844 -63.50 17.15 34.57
CA ALA A 844 -62.41 18.10 34.31
C ALA A 844 -61.02 17.53 34.64
N SER A 845 -60.94 16.68 35.68
CA SER A 845 -59.71 15.94 36.02
C SER A 845 -59.40 14.85 34.99
N PHE A 846 -60.43 14.19 34.43
CA PHE A 846 -60.27 13.29 33.28
C PHE A 846 -59.78 14.03 32.03
N ASP A 847 -60.28 15.25 31.75
CA ASP A 847 -59.81 16.09 30.64
C ASP A 847 -58.34 16.48 30.77
N ARG A 848 -57.91 17.03 31.92
CA ARG A 848 -56.50 17.37 32.15
C ARG A 848 -55.62 16.13 31.97
N ARG A 849 -56.00 15.01 32.62
CA ARG A 849 -55.31 13.73 32.50
C ARG A 849 -55.14 13.32 31.03
N ILE A 850 -56.11 13.57 30.16
CA ILE A 850 -55.97 13.26 28.72
C ILE A 850 -55.20 14.35 27.95
N LEU A 851 -55.36 15.64 28.27
CA LEU A 851 -54.75 16.78 27.54
C LEU A 851 -53.24 16.96 27.77
N ILE A 852 -52.71 16.69 28.96
CA ILE A 852 -51.25 16.73 29.17
C ILE A 852 -50.57 15.37 28.91
N THR A 853 -51.29 14.24 29.01
CA THR A 853 -50.70 12.91 28.75
C THR A 853 -50.19 12.84 27.32
N ARG A 854 -48.86 12.84 27.18
CA ARG A 854 -48.19 12.80 25.88
C ARG A 854 -48.48 11.46 25.20
N ARG A 855 -48.78 11.49 23.90
CA ARG A 855 -48.90 10.34 22.98
C ARG A 855 -50.01 9.30 23.22
N LYS A 856 -50.65 9.19 24.41
CA LYS A 856 -51.85 8.32 24.61
C LYS A 856 -53.18 9.06 24.36
N ASN A 857 -54.26 8.28 24.21
CA ASN A 857 -55.65 8.70 24.10
C ASN A 857 -55.94 9.78 23.05
N ARG A 858 -55.20 9.84 21.92
CA ARG A 858 -55.36 10.89 20.89
C ARG A 858 -56.80 11.07 20.41
N ARG A 859 -57.60 9.99 20.27
CA ARG A 859 -59.02 10.11 19.89
C ARG A 859 -59.81 10.94 20.91
N ALA A 860 -59.77 10.57 22.19
CA ALA A 860 -60.40 11.35 23.26
C ALA A 860 -59.75 12.74 23.37
N LYS A 861 -58.43 12.85 23.26
CA LYS A 861 -57.66 14.10 23.37
C LYS A 861 -57.99 15.10 22.27
N GLU A 862 -58.20 14.68 21.03
CA GLU A 862 -58.63 15.57 19.95
C GLU A 862 -60.13 15.80 19.98
N MET A 863 -60.96 14.85 20.45
CA MET A 863 -62.35 15.15 20.82
C MET A 863 -62.40 16.27 21.88
N ILE A 864 -61.45 16.29 22.83
CA ILE A 864 -61.30 17.36 23.82
C ILE A 864 -60.66 18.64 23.21
N LYS A 865 -59.57 18.57 22.42
CA LYS A 865 -58.96 19.76 21.80
C LYS A 865 -59.85 20.41 20.75
N ASN A 866 -60.69 19.65 20.05
CA ASN A 866 -61.69 20.21 19.13
C ASN A 866 -62.81 20.88 19.94
N ARG A 867 -63.23 20.29 21.07
CA ARG A 867 -64.14 20.91 22.05
C ARG A 867 -63.57 22.21 22.63
N LEU A 868 -62.24 22.35 22.74
CA LEU A 868 -61.56 23.56 23.22
C LEU A 868 -61.26 24.61 22.13
N SER A 869 -60.71 24.21 20.99
CA SER A 869 -60.23 25.13 19.93
C SER A 869 -61.37 25.75 19.13
N SER A 870 -62.51 25.06 19.04
CA SER A 870 -63.72 25.59 18.36
C SER A 870 -64.43 26.69 19.16
N ASN A 871 -63.91 27.06 20.34
CA ASN A 871 -64.62 27.89 21.31
C ASN A 871 -63.74 29.07 21.75
N ASN A 872 -63.66 30.11 20.89
CA ASN A 872 -62.80 31.29 21.08
C ASN A 872 -62.93 31.98 22.44
N LYS A 873 -64.06 31.84 23.15
CA LYS A 873 -64.23 32.35 24.53
C LYS A 873 -63.28 31.70 25.54
N ILE A 874 -62.84 30.46 25.32
CA ILE A 874 -61.89 29.76 26.20
C ILE A 874 -60.45 30.26 25.95
N MET A 875 -60.20 30.93 24.81
CA MET A 875 -58.87 31.35 24.35
C MET A 875 -58.63 32.87 24.44
N SER A 876 -59.54 33.64 25.05
CA SER A 876 -59.25 35.02 25.48
C SER A 876 -58.62 35.02 26.89
N ASN A 877 -57.96 36.13 27.25
CA ASN A 877 -57.08 36.19 28.43
C ASN A 877 -57.83 36.04 29.80
N GLU A 878 -59.16 36.05 29.84
CA GLU A 878 -59.96 35.85 31.06
C GLU A 878 -60.17 34.37 31.45
N LEU A 879 -60.21 33.43 30.50
CA LEU A 879 -60.85 32.11 30.71
C LEU A 879 -59.92 30.89 30.60
N LEU A 880 -58.64 31.10 30.37
CA LEU A 880 -57.67 30.03 30.20
C LEU A 880 -57.18 29.52 31.57
N THR A 881 -57.82 28.44 32.07
CA THR A 881 -57.53 27.88 33.42
C THR A 881 -56.05 27.48 33.58
N PRO A 882 -55.50 27.45 34.81
CA PRO A 882 -54.09 27.13 35.05
C PRO A 882 -53.67 25.79 34.41
N GLU A 883 -54.50 24.76 34.57
CA GLU A 883 -54.28 23.42 34.00
C GLU A 883 -54.20 23.41 32.47
N ARG A 884 -54.71 24.46 31.81
CA ARG A 884 -54.72 24.66 30.36
C ARG A 884 -53.62 25.63 29.90
N LYS A 885 -53.24 26.65 30.69
CA LYS A 885 -52.06 27.49 30.42
C LYS A 885 -50.76 26.69 30.50
N GLU A 886 -50.60 25.87 31.55
CA GLU A 886 -49.46 24.95 31.69
C GLU A 886 -49.38 24.00 30.50
N ALA A 887 -50.52 23.38 30.15
CA ALA A 887 -50.59 22.44 29.02
C ALA A 887 -50.14 23.07 27.69
N LEU A 888 -50.34 24.37 27.47
CA LEU A 888 -49.86 25.04 26.26
C LEU A 888 -48.35 25.29 26.28
N LEU A 889 -47.79 25.77 27.40
CA LEU A 889 -46.34 25.96 27.57
C LEU A 889 -45.57 24.64 27.46
N ASP A 890 -46.08 23.57 28.09
CA ASP A 890 -45.50 22.22 28.06
C ASP A 890 -45.59 21.54 26.69
N LEU A 891 -46.50 22.00 25.83
CA LEU A 891 -46.57 21.59 24.42
C LEU A 891 -45.65 22.45 23.54
N ALA A 892 -45.48 23.74 23.83
CA ALA A 892 -44.62 24.67 23.08
C ALA A 892 -43.11 24.49 23.35
N LYS A 893 -42.73 24.10 24.57
CA LYS A 893 -41.41 23.53 24.88
C LYS A 893 -41.35 22.03 24.60
N GLY A 894 -42.49 21.40 24.37
CA GLY A 894 -42.62 19.97 24.09
C GLY A 894 -42.06 19.63 22.72
N SER A 895 -41.33 18.52 22.62
CA SER A 895 -40.62 18.11 21.39
C SER A 895 -41.50 17.54 20.26
N ASN A 896 -42.84 17.59 20.37
CA ASN A 896 -43.71 17.14 19.29
C ASN A 896 -44.01 18.30 18.36
N LEU A 897 -43.26 18.44 17.26
CA LEU A 897 -43.38 19.57 16.32
C LEU A 897 -44.82 19.89 15.85
N ARG A 898 -45.81 18.99 15.91
CA ARG A 898 -47.20 19.31 15.55
C ARG A 898 -48.03 19.91 16.69
N ASP A 899 -47.97 19.31 17.87
CA ASP A 899 -48.58 19.91 19.06
C ASP A 899 -47.78 21.14 19.54
N GLN A 900 -46.49 21.20 19.20
CA GLN A 900 -45.57 22.30 19.40
C GLN A 900 -45.75 23.38 18.35
N GLU A 901 -45.97 23.09 17.06
CA GLU A 901 -46.42 24.11 16.10
C GLU A 901 -47.80 24.59 16.48
N TRP A 902 -48.73 23.71 16.88
CA TRP A 902 -50.04 24.15 17.37
C TRP A 902 -49.90 25.04 18.59
N ALA A 903 -49.07 24.66 19.58
CA ALA A 903 -48.84 25.45 20.77
C ALA A 903 -48.02 26.73 20.49
N LEU A 904 -46.92 26.69 19.74
CA LEU A 904 -46.11 27.85 19.34
C LEU A 904 -46.85 28.78 18.37
N LYS A 905 -47.74 28.27 17.53
CA LYS A 905 -48.63 29.10 16.70
C LYS A 905 -49.73 29.72 17.55
N THR A 906 -50.38 28.96 18.43
CA THR A 906 -51.34 29.51 19.41
C THR A 906 -50.66 30.55 20.29
N ILE A 907 -49.45 30.27 20.77
CA ILE A 907 -48.61 31.18 21.57
C ILE A 907 -48.21 32.40 20.75
N ALA A 908 -47.59 32.26 19.57
CA ALA A 908 -47.19 33.41 18.75
C ALA A 908 -48.38 34.27 18.30
N LEU A 909 -49.54 33.67 18.02
CA LEU A 909 -50.79 34.39 17.80
C LEU A 909 -51.21 35.20 19.04
N LEU A 910 -51.15 34.59 20.24
CA LEU A 910 -51.40 35.26 21.51
C LEU A 910 -50.31 36.33 21.83
N THR A 911 -49.05 36.12 21.43
CA THR A 911 -47.92 37.06 21.62
C THR A 911 -48.05 38.28 20.73
N CYS A 912 -48.45 38.11 19.46
CA CYS A 912 -48.83 39.21 18.59
C CYS A 912 -50.07 39.98 19.09
N GLN A 913 -50.86 39.39 20.02
CA GLN A 913 -51.96 40.05 20.74
C GLN A 913 -51.51 40.65 22.09
N GLY A 914 -50.22 40.64 22.42
CA GLY A 914 -49.68 41.20 23.67
C GLY A 914 -49.68 40.26 24.89
N VAL A 915 -49.97 38.96 24.71
CA VAL A 915 -49.75 37.97 25.77
C VAL A 915 -48.26 37.59 25.78
N GLU A 916 -47.52 38.09 26.76
CA GLU A 916 -46.10 37.74 26.91
C GLU A 916 -45.91 36.28 27.33
N PHE A 917 -44.86 35.66 26.78
CA PHE A 917 -44.38 34.32 27.15
C PHE A 917 -42.87 34.40 27.33
N ASN A 918 -42.40 34.21 28.56
CA ASN A 918 -41.08 34.68 29.01
C ASN A 918 -39.85 34.06 28.32
N ASP A 919 -40.01 32.91 27.65
CA ASP A 919 -38.88 32.06 27.25
C ASP A 919 -38.61 32.03 25.73
N ILE A 920 -39.32 32.82 24.91
CA ILE A 920 -39.21 32.79 23.44
C ILE A 920 -39.23 34.22 22.87
N GLN A 921 -38.24 34.56 22.01
CA GLN A 921 -38.15 35.83 21.27
C GLN A 921 -38.33 35.61 19.75
N VAL A 922 -38.79 36.65 19.04
CA VAL A 922 -39.21 36.59 17.61
C VAL A 922 -38.76 37.86 16.85
N SER A 923 -38.26 37.74 15.61
CA SER A 923 -37.67 38.86 14.81
C SER A 923 -37.65 38.61 13.27
N ASN A 924 -37.20 39.59 12.44
CA ASN A 924 -37.38 39.67 10.95
C ASN A 924 -36.04 39.82 10.15
N VAL A 925 -35.98 39.46 8.83
CA VAL A 925 -34.73 39.33 8.00
C VAL A 925 -34.89 39.75 6.48
N SER A 926 -33.82 39.88 5.66
CA SER A 926 -33.81 40.41 4.25
C SER A 926 -32.87 39.66 3.23
N PRO A 927 -32.99 39.84 1.88
CA PRO A 927 -32.48 38.89 0.85
C PRO A 927 -31.19 39.28 0.04
N ARG A 928 -30.72 38.36 -0.82
CA ARG A 928 -29.47 38.42 -1.63
C ARG A 928 -29.75 38.42 -3.15
N THR A 929 -28.81 38.99 -3.90
CA THR A 929 -28.52 38.64 -5.29
C THR A 929 -27.26 37.73 -5.31
N ASP A 930 -26.83 37.15 -6.43
CA ASP A 930 -27.34 37.21 -7.81
C ASP A 930 -28.85 37.02 -7.96
#